data_AF-A0AAN7TJW8-F1
#
_entry.id   AF-A0AAN7TJW8-F1
#
_cell.length_a   1.000
_cell.length_b   1.000
_cell.length_c   1.000
_cell.angle_alpha   90.00
_cell.angle_beta   90.00
_cell.angle_gamma   90.00
#
_symmetry.space_group_name_H-M   'P 1'
#
loop_
_entity.id
_entity.type
_entity.pdbx_description
1 polymer ?
#
loop_
_entity_poly.entity_id
_entity_poly.type
_entity_poly.pdbx_seq_one_letter_code
_entity_poly.pdbx_strand_id
1 'polypeptide(L)'
;MYGMEPKRRFIERALELLHKGPEESMVVVFHRDGSLHLDGLTCLQTVSSLAGITPVADNAEILDCFTPLIAGFVLEDAVADEAIRIEWRTVCRVFGGRDEAYPDHLIFSSPNVMAAFNHHATALLDLTVQVPVVIGDHGVKNREARLHRPASVIRPTEIRHIQQCVRWALNHGVGLTVIGGDHSGHCLRPNVISVDMGAFDQVHILTDEAGRGASRSYSEPLVIVGAGCKSGDIVRKTMALGLTVPLGARPSLGPGLWLQGGIGHLTRLHGLACDAIVGAVIVSVASSQVLYIGCVPSEHRPAGAVRPENDNDLLWAMKGAGTNFGMVVSTTFKACAAPAYSVRKWVIPLGDDLEGRLRLDAFDRFIARKLPRHCSIDAYLFRERDKLCLGVTMFESSSTKLNLDTSTATLTSISTILGLEDSIKTVDGIGLFETEMYMSGMHGGHGSGKTSSFKRCVFLKLIGALDMAKILVAAVGNCPSPLCYLHLLQGGGAVGDVAVDATAFGCRDWDFACVVTGVWPRDQDGTEVAHATRRWVYDVVRDLLPLSSGAYGADLGPDPGDTALAGKAFGSNLTRLARLKHSSDPANKLIILVTGESCAGKDYCAEIWVAVFTTCNRKGLRARTASISNAIKREYAAASGADLERLLQDRAYKEENRSALSTYFQDKVRERYQLPEEQFLNVINDASEVDVLLITGMRDEAPVATFSHLVPDSRLLEVNVKAGKCTRWARQRGQGSDDKVDGAVNTTDGRDRKDRPDFIFNNDTTGSEAAERFCEHYLLPYVHEDLQRLADMVRLVPNFPRLGIDFRDVLGIAQ
;
A
#
# COMPACT_ATOMS: atom_id res chain seq x y z
N MET A 1 -20.79 -16.71 14.44
CA MET A 1 -21.93 -15.91 13.94
C MET A 1 -22.95 -16.67 13.09
N TYR A 2 -22.76 -17.96 12.77
CA TYR A 2 -23.75 -18.71 11.98
C TYR A 2 -25.04 -18.92 12.79
N GLY A 3 -26.21 -18.67 12.18
CA GLY A 3 -27.51 -18.80 12.85
C GLY A 3 -27.90 -17.67 13.83
N MET A 4 -27.04 -16.66 14.00
CA MET A 4 -27.31 -15.51 14.87
C MET A 4 -27.95 -14.38 14.07
N GLU A 5 -29.23 -14.09 14.30
CA GLU A 5 -29.95 -13.01 13.59
C GLU A 5 -30.70 -12.07 14.56
N PRO A 6 -30.57 -10.74 14.41
CA PRO A 6 -29.66 -10.03 13.50
C PRO A 6 -28.22 -10.02 14.05
N LYS A 7 -27.24 -10.38 13.20
CA LYS A 7 -25.80 -10.46 13.56
C LYS A 7 -25.29 -9.19 14.27
N ARG A 8 -25.75 -8.02 13.83
CA ARG A 8 -25.39 -6.69 14.37
C ARG A 8 -25.59 -6.58 15.89
N ARG A 9 -26.73 -7.05 16.42
CA ARG A 9 -27.07 -6.88 17.86
C ARG A 9 -26.08 -7.59 18.78
N PHE A 10 -25.58 -8.75 18.36
CA PHE A 10 -24.59 -9.50 19.14
C PHE A 10 -23.24 -8.80 19.16
N ILE A 11 -22.87 -8.17 18.05
CA ILE A 11 -21.64 -7.37 17.98
C ILE A 11 -21.79 -6.11 18.83
N GLU A 12 -22.90 -5.38 18.74
CA GLU A 12 -23.18 -4.21 19.59
C GLU A 12 -23.11 -4.56 21.07
N ARG A 13 -23.73 -5.68 21.49
CA ARG A 13 -23.64 -6.14 22.88
C ARG A 13 -22.21 -6.51 23.29
N ALA A 14 -21.43 -7.11 22.40
CA ALA A 14 -20.01 -7.39 22.67
C ALA A 14 -19.20 -6.09 22.79
N LEU A 15 -19.51 -5.08 21.98
CA LEU A 15 -18.89 -3.76 22.04
C LEU A 15 -19.21 -3.02 23.36
N GLU A 16 -20.44 -3.16 23.88
CA GLU A 16 -20.84 -2.62 25.20
C GLU A 16 -20.06 -3.23 26.37
N LEU A 17 -19.52 -4.46 26.20
CA LEU A 17 -18.71 -5.13 27.21
C LEU A 17 -17.24 -4.66 27.21
N LEU A 18 -16.80 -3.91 26.20
CA LEU A 18 -15.44 -3.38 26.15
C LEU A 18 -15.25 -2.35 27.28
N HIS A 19 -14.23 -2.56 28.12
CA HIS A 19 -13.91 -1.63 29.19
C HIS A 19 -13.37 -0.32 28.61
N LYS A 20 -13.75 0.83 29.18
CA LYS A 20 -13.17 2.15 28.84
C LYS A 20 -11.76 2.31 29.46
N GLY A 21 -10.89 1.31 29.26
CA GLY A 21 -9.48 1.34 29.65
C GLY A 21 -8.60 1.97 28.57
N PRO A 22 -7.33 2.28 28.90
CA PRO A 22 -6.38 2.90 27.96
C PRO A 22 -5.86 1.97 26.85
N GLU A 23 -6.14 0.65 26.93
CA GLU A 23 -5.86 -0.28 25.83
C GLU A 23 -7.07 -0.37 24.89
N GLU A 24 -6.84 -0.25 23.57
CA GLU A 24 -7.87 -0.41 22.54
C GLU A 24 -8.46 -1.83 22.60
N SER A 25 -9.50 -1.99 23.41
CA SER A 25 -10.26 -3.22 23.50
C SER A 25 -11.01 -3.43 22.18
N MET A 26 -10.93 -4.64 21.62
CA MET A 26 -11.49 -4.95 20.31
C MET A 26 -12.40 -6.16 20.34
N VAL A 27 -13.42 -6.15 19.49
CA VAL A 27 -14.23 -7.32 19.17
C VAL A 27 -13.76 -7.89 17.84
N VAL A 28 -13.35 -9.16 17.83
CA VAL A 28 -12.97 -9.86 16.59
C VAL A 28 -14.04 -10.88 16.24
N VAL A 29 -14.57 -10.77 15.02
CA VAL A 29 -15.63 -11.63 14.50
C VAL A 29 -15.06 -12.52 13.41
N PHE A 30 -15.22 -13.83 13.60
CA PHE A 30 -14.92 -14.85 12.60
C PHE A 30 -16.21 -15.28 11.90
N HIS A 31 -16.22 -15.23 10.56
CA HIS A 31 -17.37 -15.55 9.73
C HIS A 31 -17.00 -16.49 8.57
N ARG A 32 -17.84 -17.49 8.34
CA ARG A 32 -17.64 -18.54 7.33
C ARG A 32 -18.39 -18.28 6.02
N ASP A 33 -19.37 -17.39 6.00
CA ASP A 33 -20.21 -17.15 4.81
C ASP A 33 -19.67 -15.99 3.97
N GLY A 34 -19.90 -16.06 2.64
CA GLY A 34 -19.26 -15.26 1.59
C GLY A 34 -19.58 -13.76 1.63
N SER A 35 -20.50 -13.32 2.49
CA SER A 35 -20.70 -11.89 2.78
C SER A 35 -21.12 -11.66 4.25
N LEU A 36 -20.26 -11.00 5.03
CA LEU A 36 -20.60 -10.56 6.39
C LEU A 36 -21.33 -9.22 6.32
N HIS A 37 -22.65 -9.25 6.45
CA HIS A 37 -23.50 -8.03 6.51
C HIS A 37 -23.73 -7.60 7.95
N LEU A 38 -23.36 -6.37 8.29
CA LEU A 38 -23.49 -5.85 9.66
C LEU A 38 -24.30 -4.55 9.77
N ASP A 39 -25.17 -4.29 8.80
CA ASP A 39 -26.18 -3.21 8.85
C ASP A 39 -25.63 -1.84 9.28
N GLY A 40 -24.51 -1.42 8.68
CA GLY A 40 -23.89 -0.11 8.92
C GLY A 40 -22.85 -0.07 10.03
N LEU A 41 -22.51 -1.20 10.66
CA LEU A 41 -21.31 -1.25 11.51
C LEU A 41 -20.04 -1.10 10.66
N THR A 42 -19.11 -0.29 11.16
CA THR A 42 -17.82 -0.05 10.52
C THR A 42 -16.73 -0.90 11.16
N CYS A 43 -15.92 -1.56 10.33
CA CYS A 43 -14.81 -2.38 10.79
C CYS A 43 -13.50 -1.57 10.79
N LEU A 44 -12.64 -1.86 11.77
CA LEU A 44 -11.26 -1.38 11.81
C LEU A 44 -10.47 -2.03 10.67
N GLN A 45 -10.58 -3.36 10.60
CA GLN A 45 -9.91 -4.17 9.59
C GLN A 45 -10.80 -5.35 9.21
N THR A 46 -10.68 -5.78 7.96
CA THR A 46 -11.25 -7.05 7.51
C THR A 46 -10.23 -7.79 6.67
N VAL A 47 -10.00 -9.05 7.04
CA VAL A 47 -9.15 -9.98 6.30
C VAL A 47 -10.05 -11.07 5.75
N SER A 48 -9.88 -11.38 4.46
CA SER A 48 -10.50 -12.54 3.84
C SER A 48 -9.42 -13.55 3.54
N SER A 49 -9.56 -14.77 4.07
CA SER A 49 -8.60 -15.86 3.83
C SER A 49 -9.01 -16.64 2.59
N LEU A 50 -8.02 -17.23 1.90
CA LEU A 50 -8.27 -18.31 0.97
C LEU A 50 -8.98 -19.45 1.70
N ALA A 51 -9.94 -20.07 1.01
CA ALA A 51 -10.67 -21.22 1.47
C ALA A 51 -9.69 -22.37 1.80
N GLY A 52 -9.41 -22.55 3.08
CA GLY A 52 -8.81 -23.77 3.61
C GLY A 52 -9.93 -24.76 3.89
N ILE A 53 -9.76 -25.99 3.44
CA ILE A 53 -10.67 -27.07 3.81
C ILE A 53 -9.97 -27.90 4.87
N THR A 54 -10.58 -27.99 6.05
CA THR A 54 -10.13 -28.87 7.13
C THR A 54 -11.05 -30.09 7.19
N PRO A 55 -10.57 -31.27 6.76
CA PRO A 55 -11.29 -32.51 7.01
C PRO A 55 -11.17 -32.88 8.48
N VAL A 56 -12.29 -33.26 9.09
CA VAL A 56 -12.37 -33.73 10.48
C VAL A 56 -13.18 -35.02 10.46
N ALA A 57 -12.64 -36.10 11.01
CA ALA A 57 -13.37 -37.37 11.03
C ALA A 57 -14.71 -37.22 11.80
N ASP A 58 -15.80 -37.78 11.26
CA ASP A 58 -17.14 -37.75 11.88
C ASP A 58 -17.24 -38.76 13.03
N ASN A 59 -16.45 -38.55 14.10
CA ASN A 59 -16.48 -39.37 15.29
C ASN A 59 -16.59 -38.51 16.56
N ALA A 60 -17.19 -39.07 17.61
CA ALA A 60 -17.52 -38.30 18.81
C ALA A 60 -16.29 -37.76 19.54
N GLU A 61 -15.21 -38.54 19.63
CA GLU A 61 -13.98 -38.16 20.34
C GLU A 61 -13.23 -37.02 19.64
N ILE A 62 -13.09 -37.08 18.32
CA ILE A 62 -12.42 -36.05 17.52
C ILE A 62 -13.28 -34.78 17.48
N LEU A 63 -14.60 -34.89 17.37
CA LEU A 63 -15.49 -33.73 17.44
C LEU A 63 -15.45 -33.05 18.81
N ASP A 64 -15.29 -33.80 19.89
CA ASP A 64 -15.11 -33.27 21.24
C ASP A 64 -13.77 -32.55 21.45
N CYS A 65 -12.72 -32.93 20.71
CA CYS A 65 -11.46 -32.19 20.70
C CYS A 65 -11.51 -30.97 19.77
N PHE A 66 -12.26 -31.06 18.68
CA PHE A 66 -12.35 -30.02 17.67
C PHE A 66 -13.28 -28.86 18.08
N THR A 67 -14.40 -29.16 18.73
CA THR A 67 -15.41 -28.14 19.09
C THR A 67 -14.94 -27.08 20.09
N PRO A 68 -14.16 -27.40 21.16
CA PRO A 68 -13.59 -26.40 22.07
C PRO A 68 -12.59 -25.47 21.38
N LEU A 69 -11.77 -26.01 20.45
CA LEU A 69 -10.83 -25.23 19.64
C LEU A 69 -11.57 -24.18 18.79
N ILE A 70 -12.70 -24.56 18.17
CA ILE A 70 -13.51 -23.65 17.35
C ILE A 70 -14.28 -22.64 18.20
N ALA A 71 -14.80 -23.05 19.36
CA ALA A 71 -15.53 -22.19 20.27
C ALA A 71 -14.61 -21.21 21.03
N GLY A 72 -13.29 -21.48 21.08
CA GLY A 72 -12.34 -20.72 21.89
C GLY A 72 -12.60 -20.85 23.39
N PHE A 73 -13.18 -21.97 23.82
CA PHE A 73 -13.66 -22.20 25.18
C PHE A 73 -13.18 -23.57 25.67
N VAL A 74 -12.70 -23.65 26.91
CA VAL A 74 -12.27 -24.91 27.53
C VAL A 74 -13.31 -25.33 28.55
N LEU A 75 -13.90 -26.51 28.34
CA LEU A 75 -14.87 -27.11 29.26
C LEU A 75 -14.14 -27.61 30.53
N GLU A 76 -14.63 -27.20 31.70
CA GLU A 76 -13.95 -27.44 32.99
C GLU A 76 -14.53 -28.65 33.75
N ASP A 77 -15.79 -29.03 33.50
CA ASP A 77 -16.48 -30.11 34.23
C ASP A 77 -16.99 -31.19 33.27
N ALA A 78 -16.33 -32.35 33.29
CA ALA A 78 -16.62 -33.46 32.38
C ALA A 78 -18.05 -34.03 32.50
N VAL A 79 -18.74 -33.85 33.62
CA VAL A 79 -20.09 -34.41 33.86
C VAL A 79 -21.17 -33.37 33.58
N ALA A 80 -20.94 -32.11 33.97
CA ALA A 80 -21.88 -31.02 33.69
C ALA A 80 -21.92 -30.63 32.20
N ASP A 81 -20.82 -30.83 31.48
CA ASP A 81 -20.64 -30.36 30.10
C ASP A 81 -21.06 -31.37 29.01
N GLU A 82 -21.52 -32.58 29.37
CA GLU A 82 -21.89 -33.61 28.38
C GLU A 82 -23.08 -33.20 27.51
N ALA A 83 -24.07 -32.50 28.09
CA ALA A 83 -25.20 -31.96 27.33
C ALA A 83 -24.74 -30.94 26.27
N ILE A 84 -23.74 -30.12 26.61
CA ILE A 84 -23.14 -29.12 25.71
C ILE A 84 -22.35 -29.82 24.60
N ARG A 85 -21.58 -30.86 24.92
CA ARG A 85 -20.84 -31.67 23.92
C ARG A 85 -21.78 -32.32 22.91
N ILE A 86 -22.91 -32.90 23.36
CA ILE A 86 -23.91 -33.49 22.48
C ILE A 86 -24.48 -32.43 21.51
N GLU A 87 -24.79 -31.24 22.01
CA GLU A 87 -25.29 -30.13 21.19
C GLU A 87 -24.23 -29.67 20.18
N TRP A 88 -22.97 -29.51 20.61
CA TRP A 88 -21.87 -29.11 19.74
C TRP A 88 -21.56 -30.13 18.64
N ARG A 89 -21.56 -31.43 18.96
CA ARG A 89 -21.45 -32.51 17.95
C ARG A 89 -22.57 -32.42 16.92
N THR A 90 -23.79 -32.15 17.37
CA THR A 90 -24.96 -31.99 16.49
C THR A 90 -24.77 -30.82 15.54
N VAL A 91 -24.36 -29.66 16.07
CA VAL A 91 -24.00 -28.48 15.29
C VAL A 91 -22.90 -28.82 14.26
N CYS A 92 -21.83 -29.49 14.66
CA CYS A 92 -20.76 -29.91 13.74
C CYS A 92 -21.26 -30.75 12.57
N ARG A 93 -22.13 -31.74 12.81
CA ARG A 93 -22.69 -32.59 11.75
C ARG A 93 -23.66 -31.85 10.83
N VAL A 94 -24.42 -30.90 11.37
CA VAL A 94 -25.33 -30.06 10.59
C VAL A 94 -24.55 -29.11 9.66
N PHE A 95 -23.40 -28.59 10.11
CA PHE A 95 -22.63 -27.59 9.38
C PHE A 95 -21.41 -28.13 8.62
N GLY A 96 -21.00 -29.38 8.85
CA GLY A 96 -19.92 -30.03 8.12
C GLY A 96 -20.39 -30.50 6.74
N GLY A 97 -19.69 -30.08 5.69
CA GLY A 97 -19.90 -30.63 4.35
C GLY A 97 -19.49 -32.10 4.29
N ARG A 98 -20.00 -32.85 3.31
CA ARG A 98 -19.52 -34.20 3.00
C ARG A 98 -18.95 -34.22 1.59
N ASP A 99 -17.79 -34.85 1.45
CA ASP A 99 -17.15 -35.11 0.16
C ASP A 99 -17.33 -36.59 -0.16
N GLU A 100 -17.76 -36.92 -1.38
CA GLU A 100 -17.92 -38.30 -1.83
C GLU A 100 -16.59 -39.08 -1.82
N ALA A 101 -15.46 -38.39 -1.96
CA ALA A 101 -14.13 -39.01 -1.86
C ALA A 101 -13.75 -39.42 -0.43
N TYR A 102 -14.37 -38.83 0.60
CA TYR A 102 -14.05 -39.04 2.02
C TYR A 102 -15.32 -39.10 2.90
N PRO A 103 -16.13 -40.17 2.79
CA PRO A 103 -17.46 -40.24 3.41
C PRO A 103 -17.47 -40.23 4.94
N ASP A 104 -16.35 -40.61 5.56
CA ASP A 104 -16.18 -40.68 7.02
C ASP A 104 -15.67 -39.37 7.64
N HIS A 105 -15.55 -38.30 6.85
CA HIS A 105 -15.06 -37.01 7.28
C HIS A 105 -16.13 -35.91 7.06
N LEU A 106 -16.27 -35.05 8.06
CA LEU A 106 -16.91 -33.75 7.94
C LEU A 106 -15.89 -32.75 7.41
N ILE A 107 -16.31 -32.02 6.40
CA ILE A 107 -15.50 -31.04 5.71
C ILE A 107 -15.88 -29.65 6.22
N PHE A 108 -14.96 -29.01 6.94
CA PHE A 108 -15.17 -27.65 7.44
C PHE A 108 -14.32 -26.66 6.64
N SER A 109 -14.96 -25.65 6.08
CA SER A 109 -14.24 -24.52 5.48
C SER A 109 -13.71 -23.59 6.58
N SER A 110 -12.47 -23.11 6.42
CA SER A 110 -11.90 -22.02 7.22
C SER A 110 -12.85 -20.80 7.21
N PRO A 111 -12.89 -19.98 8.27
CA PRO A 111 -13.59 -18.71 8.20
C PRO A 111 -13.09 -17.89 7.01
N ASN A 112 -14.00 -17.56 6.10
CA ASN A 112 -13.71 -16.79 4.89
C ASN A 112 -13.47 -15.31 5.21
N VAL A 113 -13.93 -14.83 6.37
CA VAL A 113 -13.82 -13.43 6.80
C VAL A 113 -13.49 -13.34 8.28
N MET A 114 -12.48 -12.55 8.62
CA MET A 114 -12.19 -12.06 9.96
C MET A 114 -12.37 -10.54 9.96
N ALA A 115 -13.23 -10.01 10.83
CA ALA A 115 -13.49 -8.58 10.94
C ALA A 115 -13.27 -8.11 12.38
N ALA A 116 -12.56 -7.00 12.54
CA ALA A 116 -12.24 -6.42 13.83
C ALA A 116 -12.98 -5.09 14.04
N PHE A 117 -13.47 -4.87 15.26
CA PHE A 117 -14.28 -3.72 15.65
C PHE A 117 -13.73 -3.11 16.94
N ASN A 118 -13.78 -1.79 17.03
CA ASN A 118 -13.54 -1.04 18.26
C ASN A 118 -14.85 -0.38 18.72
N HIS A 119 -14.80 0.34 19.84
CA HIS A 119 -15.96 1.02 20.40
C HIS A 119 -16.59 2.09 19.48
N HIS A 120 -15.91 2.49 18.40
CA HIS A 120 -16.39 3.44 17.40
C HIS A 120 -17.18 2.81 16.25
N ALA A 121 -17.33 1.48 16.20
CA ALA A 121 -17.96 0.78 15.09
C ALA A 121 -19.39 1.27 14.75
N THR A 122 -20.10 1.86 15.72
CA THR A 122 -21.46 2.41 15.58
C THR A 122 -21.53 3.89 15.21
N ALA A 123 -20.39 4.59 15.11
CA ALA A 123 -20.32 6.05 14.91
C ALA A 123 -20.61 6.53 13.47
N LEU A 124 -21.00 5.63 12.57
CA LEU A 124 -21.25 5.95 11.15
C LEU A 124 -22.34 7.02 10.97
N LEU A 125 -23.35 7.03 11.85
CA LEU A 125 -24.45 8.00 11.81
C LEU A 125 -23.97 9.45 11.94
N ASP A 126 -22.90 9.68 12.70
CA ASP A 126 -22.35 11.03 12.92
C ASP A 126 -21.78 11.61 11.62
N LEU A 127 -21.27 10.74 10.74
CA LEU A 127 -20.79 11.13 9.43
C LEU A 127 -21.95 11.29 8.43
N THR A 128 -22.87 10.33 8.35
CA THR A 128 -23.91 10.30 7.30
C THR A 128 -24.90 11.46 7.38
N VAL A 129 -25.02 12.13 8.53
CA VAL A 129 -25.79 13.38 8.68
C VAL A 129 -25.09 14.58 8.03
N GLN A 130 -23.76 14.54 7.91
CA GLN A 130 -22.94 15.66 7.44
C GLN A 130 -22.57 15.60 5.96
N VAL A 131 -22.67 14.42 5.33
CA VAL A 131 -22.23 14.19 3.95
C VAL A 131 -23.28 13.47 3.11
N PRO A 132 -23.35 13.69 1.79
CA PRO A 132 -24.36 13.06 0.95
C PRO A 132 -24.16 11.55 0.86
N VAL A 133 -25.15 10.78 1.31
CA VAL A 133 -25.15 9.32 1.24
C VAL A 133 -25.89 8.84 -0.01
N VAL A 134 -25.37 7.81 -0.66
CA VAL A 134 -26.07 7.12 -1.74
C VAL A 134 -27.05 6.13 -1.13
N ILE A 135 -28.35 6.35 -1.36
CA ILE A 135 -29.42 5.46 -0.89
C ILE A 135 -29.71 4.42 -1.97
N GLY A 136 -29.70 3.13 -1.60
CA GLY A 136 -29.98 2.01 -2.50
C GLY A 136 -28.74 1.28 -3.00
N ASP A 137 -28.92 0.36 -3.94
CA ASP A 137 -27.81 -0.44 -4.51
C ASP A 137 -26.93 0.43 -5.43
N HIS A 138 -25.66 0.58 -5.06
CA HIS A 138 -24.69 1.28 -5.89
C HIS A 138 -24.07 0.29 -6.89
N GLY A 139 -24.53 0.34 -8.14
CA GLY A 139 -24.01 -0.52 -9.20
C GLY A 139 -22.59 -0.17 -9.63
N VAL A 140 -21.55 -0.73 -8.98
CA VAL A 140 -20.15 -0.66 -9.46
C VAL A 140 -19.92 -1.66 -10.60
N LYS A 141 -19.08 -1.40 -11.63
CA LYS A 141 -18.97 -2.36 -12.76
C LYS A 141 -18.24 -3.65 -12.41
N ASN A 142 -17.26 -3.61 -11.50
CA ASN A 142 -16.52 -4.79 -11.09
C ASN A 142 -17.43 -5.79 -10.33
N ARG A 143 -17.51 -7.02 -10.82
CA ARG A 143 -18.38 -8.06 -10.24
C ARG A 143 -17.88 -8.61 -8.92
N GLU A 144 -16.57 -8.80 -8.78
CA GLU A 144 -15.93 -9.23 -7.53
C GLU A 144 -16.18 -8.21 -6.42
N ALA A 145 -16.03 -6.91 -6.72
CA ALA A 145 -16.33 -5.84 -5.77
C ALA A 145 -17.79 -5.87 -5.28
N ARG A 146 -18.76 -6.24 -6.13
CA ARG A 146 -20.19 -6.35 -5.72
C ARG A 146 -20.46 -7.47 -4.73
N LEU A 147 -19.55 -8.43 -4.58
CA LEU A 147 -19.66 -9.45 -3.52
C LEU A 147 -19.38 -8.85 -2.15
N HIS A 148 -18.71 -7.69 -2.10
CA HIS A 148 -18.46 -6.95 -0.87
C HIS A 148 -19.56 -5.91 -0.64
N ARG A 149 -20.06 -5.85 0.59
CA ARG A 149 -21.03 -4.82 1.01
C ARG A 149 -20.38 -3.80 1.93
N PRO A 150 -20.21 -2.54 1.49
CA PRO A 150 -19.68 -1.49 2.34
C PRO A 150 -20.63 -1.16 3.48
N ALA A 151 -20.11 -0.53 4.54
CA ALA A 151 -20.94 -0.01 5.63
C ALA A 151 -21.86 1.11 5.12
N SER A 152 -21.33 1.96 4.24
CA SER A 152 -22.08 2.99 3.50
C SER A 152 -21.30 3.43 2.27
N VAL A 153 -22.02 3.96 1.28
CA VAL A 153 -21.43 4.66 0.14
C VAL A 153 -21.77 6.14 0.24
N ILE A 154 -20.75 6.97 0.31
CA ILE A 154 -20.86 8.42 0.41
C ILE A 154 -20.47 9.01 -0.94
N ARG A 155 -21.24 9.96 -1.46
CA ARG A 155 -20.93 10.66 -2.71
C ARG A 155 -20.66 12.14 -2.43
N PRO A 156 -19.41 12.51 -2.08
CA PRO A 156 -19.05 13.90 -1.86
C PRO A 156 -19.30 14.75 -3.10
N THR A 157 -20.02 15.87 -2.95
CA THR A 157 -20.24 16.87 -4.02
C THR A 157 -19.25 18.03 -3.98
N GLU A 158 -18.38 18.07 -2.98
CA GLU A 158 -17.42 19.15 -2.72
C GLU A 158 -16.28 18.64 -1.83
N ILE A 159 -15.13 19.32 -1.88
CA ILE A 159 -13.90 18.85 -1.23
C ILE A 159 -14.08 18.74 0.29
N ARG A 160 -14.88 19.62 0.93
CA ARG A 160 -15.12 19.56 2.38
C ARG A 160 -15.77 18.24 2.83
N HIS A 161 -16.64 17.65 2.02
CA HIS A 161 -17.24 16.35 2.33
C HIS A 161 -16.19 15.23 2.33
N ILE A 162 -15.19 15.29 1.44
CA ILE A 162 -14.05 14.36 1.44
C ILE A 162 -13.24 14.54 2.72
N GLN A 163 -12.91 15.79 3.09
CA GLN A 163 -12.17 16.08 4.32
C GLN A 163 -12.92 15.59 5.57
N GLN A 164 -14.25 15.71 5.61
CA GLN A 164 -15.08 15.16 6.69
C GLN A 164 -15.00 13.64 6.75
N CYS A 165 -15.05 12.95 5.61
CA CYS A 165 -14.87 11.49 5.57
C CYS A 165 -13.49 11.08 6.12
N VAL A 166 -12.41 11.74 5.66
CA VAL A 166 -11.04 11.47 6.14
C VAL A 166 -10.88 11.77 7.62
N ARG A 167 -11.37 12.92 8.09
CA ARG A 167 -11.28 13.29 9.51
C ARG A 167 -12.06 12.33 10.39
N TRP A 168 -13.25 11.92 9.95
CA TRP A 168 -14.03 10.91 10.64
C TRP A 168 -13.27 9.58 10.69
N ALA A 169 -12.68 9.13 9.58
CA ALA A 169 -11.87 7.91 9.56
C ALA A 169 -10.68 7.95 10.53
N LEU A 170 -9.93 9.06 10.54
CA LEU A 170 -8.81 9.31 11.46
C LEU A 170 -9.25 9.28 12.93
N ASN A 171 -10.35 9.97 13.26
CA ASN A 171 -10.85 10.06 14.64
C ASN A 171 -11.35 8.72 15.20
N HIS A 172 -11.72 7.77 14.35
CA HIS A 172 -12.34 6.51 14.75
C HIS A 172 -11.45 5.29 14.43
N GLY A 173 -10.27 5.50 13.83
CA GLY A 173 -9.30 4.46 13.47
C GLY A 173 -9.72 3.56 12.31
N VAL A 174 -10.72 3.94 11.51
CA VAL A 174 -11.31 3.07 10.48
C VAL A 174 -10.79 3.37 9.08
N GLY A 175 -10.73 2.34 8.23
CA GLY A 175 -10.32 2.50 6.82
C GLY A 175 -11.38 3.19 5.95
N LEU A 176 -10.94 3.73 4.81
CA LEU A 176 -11.80 4.20 3.72
C LEU A 176 -11.42 3.49 2.42
N THR A 177 -12.38 3.29 1.53
CA THR A 177 -12.12 2.96 0.12
C THR A 177 -12.70 4.03 -0.80
N VAL A 178 -12.27 4.04 -2.06
CA VAL A 178 -12.66 5.06 -3.06
C VAL A 178 -13.27 4.39 -4.29
N ILE A 179 -14.34 4.98 -4.80
CA ILE A 179 -14.96 4.61 -6.08
C ILE A 179 -14.71 5.78 -7.03
N GLY A 180 -13.81 5.57 -8.00
CA GLY A 180 -13.61 6.51 -9.11
C GLY A 180 -14.22 5.95 -10.39
N GLY A 181 -13.49 5.04 -11.04
CA GLY A 181 -13.92 4.39 -12.27
C GLY A 181 -14.73 3.11 -12.10
N ASP A 182 -15.11 2.71 -10.88
CA ASP A 182 -15.92 1.51 -10.54
C ASP A 182 -15.43 0.12 -11.04
N HIS A 183 -14.22 0.06 -11.61
CA HIS A 183 -13.63 -1.13 -12.24
C HIS A 183 -12.69 -1.95 -11.34
N SER A 184 -12.20 -1.41 -10.23
CA SER A 184 -11.28 -2.12 -9.32
C SER A 184 -12.03 -3.07 -8.39
N GLY A 185 -11.42 -4.21 -8.03
CA GLY A 185 -11.91 -5.07 -6.95
C GLY A 185 -11.84 -4.41 -5.56
N HIS A 186 -11.02 -3.38 -5.40
CA HIS A 186 -10.82 -2.68 -4.13
C HIS A 186 -11.87 -1.60 -3.83
N CYS A 187 -12.69 -1.20 -4.82
CA CYS A 187 -13.57 -0.03 -4.70
C CYS A 187 -14.73 -0.23 -3.72
N LEU A 188 -15.06 -1.49 -3.41
CA LEU A 188 -15.98 -1.86 -2.33
C LEU A 188 -15.26 -2.84 -1.41
N ARG A 189 -15.36 -2.60 -0.09
CA ARG A 189 -14.81 -3.46 0.95
C ARG A 189 -15.89 -3.74 1.99
N PRO A 190 -15.94 -4.96 2.55
CA PRO A 190 -16.98 -5.33 3.49
C PRO A 190 -16.92 -4.47 4.74
N ASN A 191 -18.04 -3.84 5.12
CA ASN A 191 -18.17 -3.03 6.35
C ASN A 191 -17.19 -1.84 6.45
N VAL A 192 -16.70 -1.35 5.31
CA VAL A 192 -15.86 -0.14 5.20
C VAL A 192 -16.65 0.94 4.46
N ILE A 193 -16.36 2.22 4.72
CA ILE A 193 -16.98 3.33 3.98
C ILE A 193 -16.35 3.45 2.60
N SER A 194 -17.18 3.51 1.57
CA SER A 194 -16.75 3.77 0.19
C SER A 194 -17.07 5.20 -0.22
N VAL A 195 -16.06 5.95 -0.65
CA VAL A 195 -16.18 7.35 -1.09
C VAL A 195 -16.28 7.39 -2.61
N ASP A 196 -17.48 7.63 -3.13
CA ASP A 196 -17.77 7.75 -4.55
C ASP A 196 -17.49 9.17 -5.07
N MET A 197 -16.48 9.24 -5.93
CA MET A 197 -16.01 10.47 -6.56
C MET A 197 -16.84 10.88 -7.78
N GLY A 198 -17.94 10.17 -8.08
CA GLY A 198 -18.78 10.39 -9.26
C GLY A 198 -19.33 11.80 -9.46
N ALA A 199 -19.42 12.63 -8.41
CA ALA A 199 -19.81 14.04 -8.54
C ALA A 199 -18.67 14.97 -9.01
N PHE A 200 -17.41 14.52 -8.98
CA PHE A 200 -16.26 15.23 -9.54
C PHE A 200 -16.04 14.82 -11.00
N ASP A 201 -17.04 15.05 -11.85
CA ASP A 201 -17.10 14.58 -13.25
C ASP A 201 -16.76 15.68 -14.28
N GLN A 202 -16.15 16.77 -13.82
CA GLN A 202 -15.81 17.92 -14.65
C GLN A 202 -14.48 17.71 -15.39
N VAL A 203 -14.45 18.19 -16.63
CA VAL A 203 -13.26 18.21 -17.50
C VAL A 203 -13.10 19.63 -18.01
N HIS A 204 -11.97 20.26 -17.68
CA HIS A 204 -11.60 21.59 -18.11
C HIS A 204 -10.40 21.51 -19.03
N ILE A 205 -10.43 22.26 -20.13
CA ILE A 205 -9.37 22.26 -21.15
C ILE A 205 -8.80 23.67 -21.21
N LEU A 206 -7.50 23.79 -21.00
CA LEU A 206 -6.75 25.05 -21.12
C LEU A 206 -5.89 24.97 -22.37
N THR A 207 -6.20 25.82 -23.34
CA THR A 207 -5.39 26.05 -24.53
C THR A 207 -4.79 27.45 -24.45
N ASP A 208 -3.60 27.62 -25.02
CA ASP A 208 -2.95 28.92 -25.08
C ASP A 208 -3.63 29.74 -26.20
N GLU A 209 -4.72 30.44 -25.88
CA GLU A 209 -5.31 31.38 -26.83
C GLU A 209 -4.39 32.60 -26.98
N ALA A 210 -3.68 32.65 -28.10
CA ALA A 210 -3.07 33.86 -28.61
C ALA A 210 -4.14 34.97 -28.76
N GLY A 211 -4.33 35.82 -27.74
CA GLY A 211 -5.20 36.99 -27.90
C GLY A 211 -5.77 37.69 -26.66
N ARG A 212 -5.59 37.23 -25.42
CA ARG A 212 -6.07 37.97 -24.23
C ARG A 212 -5.07 38.02 -23.08
N GLY A 213 -4.21 39.03 -23.13
CA GLY A 213 -3.90 39.93 -21.99
C GLY A 213 -3.23 39.41 -20.71
N ALA A 214 -2.94 38.12 -20.56
CA ALA A 214 -2.19 37.63 -19.41
C ALA A 214 -1.11 36.64 -19.87
N SER A 215 0.13 36.92 -19.46
CA SER A 215 1.35 36.13 -19.65
C SER A 215 1.18 34.68 -19.17
N ARG A 216 0.51 33.83 -19.94
CA ARG A 216 0.40 32.39 -19.72
C ARG A 216 1.31 31.73 -20.76
N SER A 217 2.31 31.00 -20.30
CA SER A 217 3.29 30.33 -21.15
C SER A 217 3.31 28.86 -20.75
N TYR A 218 2.22 28.15 -21.01
CA TYR A 218 2.24 26.69 -20.98
C TYR A 218 2.63 26.21 -22.37
N SER A 219 3.75 25.52 -22.50
CA SER A 219 4.24 25.05 -23.80
C SER A 219 3.31 24.06 -24.50
N GLU A 220 2.37 23.45 -23.76
CA GLU A 220 1.44 22.40 -24.23
C GLU A 220 0.04 22.62 -23.60
N PRO A 221 -1.06 22.23 -24.30
CA PRO A 221 -2.40 22.28 -23.73
C PRO A 221 -2.55 21.39 -22.49
N LEU A 222 -3.29 21.88 -21.49
CA LEU A 222 -3.55 21.16 -20.24
C LEU A 222 -5.02 20.74 -20.16
N VAL A 223 -5.27 19.54 -19.63
CA VAL A 223 -6.62 19.02 -19.37
C VAL A 223 -6.73 18.66 -17.90
N ILE A 224 -7.62 19.33 -17.19
CA ILE A 224 -7.91 19.11 -15.77
C ILE A 224 -9.15 18.25 -15.66
N VAL A 225 -9.01 17.09 -15.04
CA VAL A 225 -10.02 16.02 -15.03
C VAL A 225 -10.36 15.69 -13.58
N GLY A 226 -11.63 15.78 -13.21
CA GLY A 226 -12.10 15.36 -11.89
C GLY A 226 -12.08 13.83 -11.72
N ALA A 227 -11.94 13.35 -10.49
CA ALA A 227 -11.79 11.93 -10.18
C ALA A 227 -13.04 11.05 -10.45
N GLY A 228 -14.18 11.65 -10.75
CA GLY A 228 -15.39 10.95 -11.22
C GLY A 228 -15.38 10.66 -12.72
N CYS A 229 -14.55 11.36 -13.50
CA CYS A 229 -14.53 11.28 -14.96
C CYS A 229 -14.14 9.89 -15.48
N LYS A 230 -14.68 9.55 -16.66
CA LYS A 230 -14.33 8.33 -17.40
C LYS A 230 -13.53 8.67 -18.65
N SER A 231 -12.69 7.75 -19.09
CA SER A 231 -11.76 7.93 -20.21
C SER A 231 -12.49 8.36 -21.49
N GLY A 232 -13.63 7.75 -21.79
CA GLY A 232 -14.43 8.10 -22.97
C GLY A 232 -14.99 9.53 -22.94
N ASP A 233 -15.33 10.05 -21.75
CA ASP A 233 -15.84 11.41 -21.62
C ASP A 233 -14.73 12.45 -21.78
N ILE A 234 -13.54 12.15 -21.27
CA ILE A 234 -12.34 12.97 -21.44
C ILE A 234 -11.96 13.01 -22.93
N VAL A 235 -11.87 11.86 -23.59
CA VAL A 235 -11.54 11.75 -25.02
C VAL A 235 -12.58 12.49 -25.87
N ARG A 236 -13.88 12.30 -25.62
CA ARG A 236 -14.94 13.00 -26.37
C ARG A 236 -14.86 14.52 -26.24
N LYS A 237 -14.65 15.04 -25.04
CA LYS A 237 -14.54 16.50 -24.79
C LYS A 237 -13.27 17.09 -25.40
N THR A 238 -12.14 16.40 -25.29
CA THR A 238 -10.86 16.89 -25.83
C THR A 238 -10.81 16.84 -27.35
N MET A 239 -11.39 15.79 -27.96
CA MET A 239 -11.43 15.64 -29.41
C MET A 239 -12.25 16.73 -30.11
N ALA A 240 -13.25 17.31 -29.44
CA ALA A 240 -14.00 18.45 -29.96
C ALA A 240 -13.10 19.69 -30.24
N LEU A 241 -11.90 19.73 -29.65
CA LEU A 241 -10.88 20.77 -29.87
C LEU A 241 -9.65 20.24 -30.64
N GLY A 242 -9.74 19.05 -31.24
CA GLY A 242 -8.61 18.42 -31.94
C GLY A 242 -7.50 17.92 -31.02
N LEU A 243 -7.79 17.75 -29.72
CA LEU A 243 -6.85 17.28 -28.71
C LEU A 243 -7.25 15.89 -28.18
N THR A 244 -6.32 15.21 -27.51
CA THR A 244 -6.60 14.00 -26.76
C THR A 244 -5.64 13.88 -25.57
N VAL A 245 -5.96 13.01 -24.62
CA VAL A 245 -5.06 12.59 -23.54
C VAL A 245 -4.78 11.10 -23.74
N PRO A 246 -3.51 10.66 -23.71
CA PRO A 246 -3.18 9.23 -23.70
C PRO A 246 -3.80 8.57 -22.47
N LEU A 247 -4.86 7.79 -22.67
CA LEU A 247 -5.62 7.09 -21.62
C LEU A 247 -5.80 5.61 -21.99
N GLY A 248 -6.56 4.86 -21.19
CA GLY A 248 -6.80 3.44 -21.43
C GLY A 248 -7.70 3.14 -22.62
N ALA A 249 -7.58 1.91 -23.13
CA ALA A 249 -8.35 1.45 -24.28
C ALA A 249 -9.87 1.37 -24.04
N ARG A 250 -10.34 1.25 -22.79
CA ARG A 250 -11.76 1.10 -22.47
C ARG A 250 -12.39 2.43 -22.00
N PRO A 251 -13.50 2.88 -22.62
CA PRO A 251 -14.07 4.20 -22.36
C PRO A 251 -14.63 4.37 -20.94
N SER A 252 -15.03 3.28 -20.28
CA SER A 252 -15.62 3.33 -18.94
C SER A 252 -14.60 3.37 -17.79
N LEU A 253 -13.29 3.35 -18.08
CA LEU A 253 -12.24 3.39 -17.05
C LEU A 253 -12.08 4.80 -16.46
N GLY A 254 -11.88 4.88 -15.15
CA GLY A 254 -11.61 6.13 -14.41
C GLY A 254 -10.22 6.14 -13.75
N PRO A 255 -10.01 6.95 -12.69
CA PRO A 255 -8.67 7.27 -12.19
C PRO A 255 -7.80 6.10 -11.72
N GLY A 256 -8.41 5.02 -11.24
CA GLY A 256 -7.66 3.83 -10.86
C GLY A 256 -6.70 3.36 -11.96
N LEU A 257 -7.08 3.54 -13.24
CA LEU A 257 -6.23 3.19 -14.37
C LEU A 257 -4.99 4.10 -14.48
N TRP A 258 -5.17 5.40 -14.65
CA TRP A 258 -4.05 6.31 -14.96
C TRP A 258 -3.18 6.63 -13.74
N LEU A 259 -3.69 6.42 -12.53
CA LEU A 259 -2.87 6.49 -11.31
C LEU A 259 -2.01 5.23 -11.11
N GLN A 260 -2.28 4.15 -11.85
CA GLN A 260 -1.53 2.88 -11.79
C GLN A 260 -0.70 2.62 -13.05
N GLY A 261 -0.46 3.65 -13.87
CA GLY A 261 0.15 3.51 -15.20
C GLY A 261 -0.86 3.93 -16.25
N GLY A 262 -1.53 2.95 -16.86
CA GLY A 262 -2.62 3.17 -17.80
C GLY A 262 -2.18 2.86 -19.22
N ILE A 263 -2.57 1.67 -19.68
CA ILE A 263 -2.22 1.13 -20.99
C ILE A 263 -3.43 1.29 -21.92
N GLY A 264 -3.19 1.93 -23.06
CA GLY A 264 -4.15 2.08 -24.16
C GLY A 264 -3.48 2.24 -25.53
N HIS A 265 -4.24 2.66 -26.53
CA HIS A 265 -3.81 2.66 -27.93
C HIS A 265 -2.62 3.57 -28.23
N LEU A 266 -2.47 4.66 -27.47
CA LEU A 266 -1.40 5.64 -27.64
C LEU A 266 -0.14 5.34 -26.80
N THR A 267 -0.12 4.21 -26.08
CA THR A 267 0.97 3.85 -25.16
C THR A 267 2.33 3.84 -25.84
N ARG A 268 2.42 3.25 -27.04
CA ARG A 268 3.68 3.19 -27.81
C ARG A 268 4.14 4.54 -28.34
N LEU A 269 3.21 5.46 -28.61
CA LEU A 269 3.51 6.77 -29.17
C LEU A 269 3.89 7.78 -28.08
N HIS A 270 3.13 7.82 -26.99
CA HIS A 270 3.19 8.88 -25.96
C HIS A 270 3.55 8.41 -24.54
N GLY A 271 3.69 7.11 -24.31
CA GLY A 271 3.94 6.53 -23.00
C GLY A 271 2.65 6.16 -22.28
N LEU A 272 2.75 5.76 -21.02
CA LEU A 272 1.59 5.38 -20.21
C LEU A 272 0.75 6.62 -19.89
N ALA A 273 -0.53 6.42 -19.54
CA ALA A 273 -1.40 7.53 -19.14
C ALA A 273 -0.83 8.34 -17.96
N CYS A 274 -0.16 7.65 -17.03
CA CYS A 274 0.50 8.28 -15.90
C CYS A 274 1.64 9.22 -16.34
N ASP A 275 2.29 8.98 -17.48
CA ASP A 275 3.40 9.80 -17.97
C ASP A 275 2.93 11.21 -18.37
N ALA A 276 1.66 11.33 -18.80
CA ALA A 276 1.01 12.59 -19.12
C ALA A 276 0.56 13.39 -17.89
N ILE A 277 0.58 12.82 -16.68
CA ILE A 277 0.21 13.53 -15.44
C ILE A 277 1.31 14.54 -15.09
N VAL A 278 0.90 15.79 -14.92
CA VAL A 278 1.79 16.90 -14.50
C VAL A 278 1.39 17.53 -13.17
N GLY A 279 0.19 17.28 -12.67
CA GLY A 279 -0.25 17.77 -11.37
C GLY A 279 -1.57 17.15 -10.89
N ALA A 280 -1.93 17.38 -9.64
CA ALA A 280 -3.19 16.94 -9.07
C ALA A 280 -3.61 17.77 -7.85
N VAL A 281 -4.89 17.70 -7.53
CA VAL A 281 -5.43 18.11 -6.23
C VAL A 281 -5.78 16.85 -5.46
N ILE A 282 -5.29 16.72 -4.23
CA ILE A 282 -5.47 15.54 -3.39
C ILE A 282 -5.94 15.95 -1.99
N VAL A 283 -6.70 15.09 -1.31
CA VAL A 283 -6.94 15.19 0.13
C VAL A 283 -6.05 14.17 0.83
N SER A 284 -5.18 14.67 1.71
CA SER A 284 -4.28 13.83 2.51
C SER A 284 -5.09 12.95 3.46
N VAL A 285 -4.89 11.65 3.39
CA VAL A 285 -5.52 10.68 4.31
C VAL A 285 -4.86 10.68 5.69
N ALA A 286 -3.71 11.32 5.85
CA ALA A 286 -3.02 11.45 7.14
C ALA A 286 -3.48 12.68 7.94
N SER A 287 -3.86 13.78 7.27
CA SER A 287 -4.17 15.06 7.93
C SER A 287 -5.51 15.68 7.57
N SER A 288 -6.27 15.10 6.63
CA SER A 288 -7.45 15.72 6.00
C SER A 288 -7.19 17.04 5.26
N GLN A 289 -5.94 17.46 5.09
CA GLN A 289 -5.60 18.68 4.37
C GLN A 289 -5.76 18.52 2.86
N VAL A 290 -6.16 19.61 2.19
CA VAL A 290 -6.20 19.69 0.74
C VAL A 290 -4.82 20.10 0.24
N LEU A 291 -4.23 19.28 -0.62
CA LEU A 291 -2.94 19.53 -1.23
C LEU A 291 -3.09 19.75 -2.72
N TYR A 292 -2.26 20.61 -3.29
CA TYR A 292 -2.04 20.66 -4.73
C TYR A 292 -0.59 20.30 -5.00
N ILE A 293 -0.38 19.41 -5.96
CA ILE A 293 0.95 18.89 -6.30
C ILE A 293 1.23 19.03 -7.79
N GLY A 294 2.48 19.33 -8.13
CA GLY A 294 2.94 19.61 -9.48
C GLY A 294 2.28 20.84 -10.12
N CYS A 295 2.06 20.75 -11.43
CA CYS A 295 1.54 21.81 -12.28
C CYS A 295 0.01 21.87 -12.24
N VAL A 296 -0.57 22.39 -11.14
CA VAL A 296 -2.00 22.75 -11.08
C VAL A 296 -2.18 24.23 -11.45
N PRO A 297 -2.99 24.57 -12.48
CA PRO A 297 -3.27 25.95 -12.85
C PRO A 297 -3.90 26.73 -11.69
N SER A 298 -3.55 28.01 -11.54
CA SER A 298 -3.96 28.87 -10.41
C SER A 298 -5.47 28.91 -10.18
N GLU A 299 -6.26 29.01 -11.25
CA GLU A 299 -7.73 29.03 -11.24
C GLU A 299 -8.37 27.71 -10.79
N HIS A 300 -7.61 26.61 -10.84
CA HIS A 300 -8.06 25.28 -10.44
C HIS A 300 -7.47 24.83 -9.10
N ARG A 301 -6.74 25.71 -8.39
CA ARG A 301 -6.28 25.45 -7.02
C ARG A 301 -7.41 25.75 -6.03
N PRO A 302 -7.84 24.78 -5.21
CA PRO A 302 -8.85 25.06 -4.19
C PRO A 302 -8.36 26.10 -3.18
N ALA A 303 -9.29 26.89 -2.65
CA ALA A 303 -8.99 27.84 -1.58
C ALA A 303 -8.44 27.10 -0.35
N GLY A 304 -7.33 27.59 0.20
CA GLY A 304 -6.67 26.97 1.36
C GLY A 304 -5.90 25.68 1.05
N ALA A 305 -5.78 25.26 -0.22
CA ALA A 305 -4.92 24.15 -0.59
C ALA A 305 -3.45 24.51 -0.40
N VAL A 306 -2.66 23.58 0.14
CA VAL A 306 -1.24 23.77 0.46
C VAL A 306 -0.37 22.98 -0.50
N ARG A 307 0.81 23.51 -0.86
CA ARG A 307 1.82 22.73 -1.57
C ARG A 307 2.69 22.03 -0.53
N PRO A 308 2.75 20.69 -0.51
CA PRO A 308 3.58 19.97 0.44
C PRO A 308 5.07 20.09 0.07
N GLU A 309 5.96 19.94 1.05
CA GLU A 309 7.41 20.01 0.81
C GLU A 309 7.91 18.85 -0.07
N ASN A 310 7.34 17.66 0.11
CA ASN A 310 7.60 16.46 -0.69
C ASN A 310 6.74 16.39 -1.98
N ASP A 311 6.35 17.55 -2.54
CA ASP A 311 5.54 17.68 -3.76
C ASP A 311 6.03 16.77 -4.91
N ASN A 312 7.33 16.78 -5.18
CA ASN A 312 7.91 15.99 -6.27
C ASN A 312 7.77 14.48 -6.02
N ASP A 313 7.92 14.03 -4.77
CA ASP A 313 7.78 12.62 -4.40
C ASP A 313 6.32 12.16 -4.48
N LEU A 314 5.37 13.01 -4.06
CA LEU A 314 3.95 12.70 -4.19
C LEU A 314 3.49 12.69 -5.66
N LEU A 315 3.99 13.62 -6.48
CA LEU A 315 3.75 13.61 -7.92
C LEU A 315 4.32 12.34 -8.56
N TRP A 316 5.56 11.97 -8.20
CA TRP A 316 6.17 10.72 -8.64
C TRP A 316 5.35 9.49 -8.23
N ALA A 317 4.87 9.46 -6.99
CA ALA A 317 4.09 8.36 -6.41
C ALA A 317 2.75 8.17 -7.14
N MET A 318 2.02 9.27 -7.40
CA MET A 318 0.75 9.21 -8.14
C MET A 318 0.90 8.63 -9.55
N LYS A 319 2.08 8.72 -10.16
CA LYS A 319 2.36 8.19 -11.49
C LYS A 319 2.63 6.67 -11.46
N GLY A 320 1.81 5.91 -10.74
CA GLY A 320 1.91 4.44 -10.71
C GLY A 320 1.43 3.77 -9.43
N ALA A 321 1.40 4.47 -8.29
CA ALA A 321 1.03 3.87 -7.00
C ALA A 321 -0.48 3.82 -6.73
N GLY A 322 -1.33 4.22 -7.67
CA GLY A 322 -2.79 4.17 -7.50
C GLY A 322 -3.28 5.03 -6.34
N THR A 323 -4.11 4.45 -5.48
CA THR A 323 -4.82 5.14 -4.38
C THR A 323 -4.02 5.21 -3.08
N ASN A 324 -2.73 4.90 -3.08
CA ASN A 324 -1.94 4.73 -1.86
C ASN A 324 -1.60 6.02 -1.10
N PHE A 325 -1.59 7.19 -1.76
CA PHE A 325 -1.02 8.43 -1.21
C PHE A 325 -2.04 9.55 -0.94
N GLY A 326 -3.34 9.25 -1.05
CA GLY A 326 -4.40 10.21 -0.76
C GLY A 326 -5.63 10.02 -1.64
N MET A 327 -6.67 10.81 -1.37
CA MET A 327 -7.86 10.86 -2.20
C MET A 327 -7.69 11.92 -3.29
N VAL A 328 -7.44 11.48 -4.52
CA VAL A 328 -7.33 12.38 -5.68
C VAL A 328 -8.69 12.99 -5.97
N VAL A 329 -8.75 14.32 -6.03
CA VAL A 329 -9.94 15.11 -6.40
C VAL A 329 -9.94 15.41 -7.90
N SER A 330 -8.79 15.84 -8.42
CA SER A 330 -8.59 16.10 -9.85
C SER A 330 -7.15 15.83 -10.27
N THR A 331 -6.95 15.52 -11.55
CA THR A 331 -5.66 15.28 -12.18
C THR A 331 -5.48 16.24 -13.35
N THR A 332 -4.30 16.83 -13.48
CA THR A 332 -3.92 17.69 -14.61
C THR A 332 -3.02 16.90 -15.55
N PHE A 333 -3.46 16.76 -16.79
CA PHE A 333 -2.74 16.07 -17.86
C PHE A 333 -2.19 17.06 -18.88
N LYS A 334 -1.05 16.70 -19.48
CA LYS A 334 -0.66 17.19 -20.80
C LYS A 334 -1.54 16.53 -21.86
N ALA A 335 -2.10 17.33 -22.76
CA ALA A 335 -2.79 16.84 -23.94
C ALA A 335 -1.90 16.89 -25.18
N CYS A 336 -2.17 15.99 -26.12
CA CYS A 336 -1.55 15.96 -27.44
C CYS A 336 -2.59 16.14 -28.54
N ALA A 337 -2.15 16.32 -29.78
CA ALA A 337 -3.06 16.39 -30.93
C ALA A 337 -3.80 15.05 -31.10
N ALA A 338 -5.10 15.11 -31.35
CA ALA A 338 -5.91 13.93 -31.61
C ALA A 338 -5.51 13.28 -32.95
N PRO A 339 -5.10 12.00 -32.98
CA PRO A 339 -4.83 11.30 -34.23
C PRO A 339 -6.10 10.68 -34.82
N ALA A 340 -6.06 10.41 -36.12
CA ALA A 340 -6.94 9.46 -36.78
C ALA A 340 -6.26 8.07 -36.79
N TYR A 341 -7.06 7.02 -36.73
CA TYR A 341 -6.60 5.64 -36.65
C TYR A 341 -7.05 4.84 -37.87
N SER A 342 -6.12 4.09 -38.46
CA SER A 342 -6.43 2.98 -39.36
C SER A 342 -6.36 1.69 -38.55
N VAL A 343 -7.46 0.93 -38.54
CA VAL A 343 -7.61 -0.32 -37.79
C VAL A 343 -7.76 -1.48 -38.76
N ARG A 344 -6.88 -2.48 -38.64
CA ARG A 344 -6.88 -3.71 -39.46
C ARG A 344 -7.03 -4.94 -38.58
N LYS A 345 -7.76 -5.95 -39.04
CA LYS A 345 -8.04 -7.18 -38.27
C LYS A 345 -7.76 -8.45 -39.04
N TRP A 346 -7.34 -9.48 -38.31
CA TRP A 346 -7.18 -10.85 -38.78
C TRP A 346 -7.66 -11.85 -37.72
N VAL A 347 -8.28 -12.94 -38.13
CA VAL A 347 -8.56 -14.11 -37.30
C VAL A 347 -8.05 -15.36 -38.01
N ILE A 348 -7.01 -15.97 -37.44
CA ILE A 348 -6.30 -17.08 -38.07
C ILE A 348 -6.56 -18.36 -37.27
N PRO A 349 -7.29 -19.34 -37.81
CA PRO A 349 -7.40 -20.65 -37.18
C PRO A 349 -6.06 -21.39 -37.26
N LEU A 350 -5.67 -22.04 -36.18
CA LEU A 350 -4.42 -22.78 -36.03
C LEU A 350 -4.73 -24.29 -36.01
N GLY A 351 -3.93 -25.08 -36.74
CA GLY A 351 -4.13 -26.52 -36.87
C GLY A 351 -3.79 -27.30 -35.62
N ASP A 352 -2.68 -26.97 -34.97
CA ASP A 352 -2.20 -27.61 -33.73
C ASP A 352 -1.31 -26.68 -32.89
N ASP A 353 -0.83 -27.17 -31.75
CA ASP A 353 0.03 -26.42 -30.83
C ASP A 353 1.41 -26.08 -31.42
N LEU A 354 1.90 -26.87 -32.39
CA LEU A 354 3.17 -26.59 -33.06
C LEU A 354 3.00 -25.41 -34.02
N GLU A 355 1.94 -25.42 -34.84
CA GLU A 355 1.59 -24.29 -35.69
C GLU A 355 1.35 -23.03 -34.86
N GLY A 356 0.62 -23.13 -33.75
CA GLY A 356 0.38 -22.00 -32.85
C GLY A 356 1.68 -21.35 -32.36
N ARG A 357 2.66 -22.16 -31.93
CA ARG A 357 3.98 -21.67 -31.51
C ARG A 357 4.76 -21.04 -32.65
N LEU A 358 4.79 -21.67 -33.82
CA LEU A 358 5.50 -21.14 -35.00
C LEU A 358 4.89 -19.81 -35.49
N ARG A 359 3.56 -19.68 -35.42
CA ARG A 359 2.84 -18.45 -35.79
C ARG A 359 3.10 -17.33 -34.80
N LEU A 360 3.13 -17.61 -33.49
CA LEU A 360 3.50 -16.63 -32.47
C LEU A 360 4.95 -16.14 -32.65
N ASP A 361 5.87 -17.05 -32.96
CA ASP A 361 7.26 -16.69 -33.25
C ASP A 361 7.40 -15.81 -34.49
N ALA A 362 6.72 -16.18 -35.58
CA ALA A 362 6.70 -15.38 -36.79
C ALA A 362 6.08 -13.99 -36.57
N PHE A 363 4.96 -13.93 -35.84
CA PHE A 363 4.27 -12.70 -35.45
C PHE A 363 5.20 -11.77 -34.65
N ASP A 364 5.84 -12.27 -33.60
CA ASP A 364 6.73 -11.47 -32.75
C ASP A 364 7.95 -10.97 -33.55
N ARG A 365 8.67 -11.90 -34.21
CA ARG A 365 9.96 -11.59 -34.87
C ARG A 365 9.81 -10.70 -36.10
N PHE A 366 8.81 -10.96 -36.93
CA PHE A 366 8.73 -10.32 -38.25
C PHE A 366 7.70 -9.19 -38.31
N ILE A 367 6.72 -9.16 -37.41
CA ILE A 367 5.71 -8.09 -37.37
C ILE A 367 5.96 -7.20 -36.16
N ALA A 368 5.65 -7.67 -34.95
CA ALA A 368 5.55 -6.82 -33.76
C ALA A 368 6.83 -6.00 -33.52
N ARG A 369 8.01 -6.64 -33.52
CA ARG A 369 9.29 -5.96 -33.27
C ARG A 369 9.71 -4.97 -34.35
N LYS A 370 9.17 -5.09 -35.56
CA LYS A 370 9.51 -4.24 -36.71
C LYS A 370 8.53 -3.11 -36.92
N LEU A 371 7.43 -3.08 -36.16
CA LEU A 371 6.42 -2.04 -36.31
C LEU A 371 6.96 -0.66 -35.92
N PRO A 372 6.69 0.38 -36.73
CA PRO A 372 6.97 1.76 -36.36
C PRO A 372 6.30 2.16 -35.05
N ARG A 373 6.78 3.25 -34.44
CA ARG A 373 6.28 3.74 -33.15
C ARG A 373 4.82 4.23 -33.19
N HIS A 374 4.37 4.76 -34.32
CA HIS A 374 2.99 5.20 -34.53
C HIS A 374 2.03 4.03 -34.80
N CYS A 375 2.53 2.79 -34.85
CA CYS A 375 1.75 1.58 -34.95
C CYS A 375 1.82 0.75 -33.67
N SER A 376 0.71 0.11 -33.33
CA SER A 376 0.63 -0.93 -32.30
C SER A 376 -0.13 -2.13 -32.82
N ILE A 377 0.13 -3.30 -32.27
CA ILE A 377 -0.55 -4.54 -32.66
C ILE A 377 -0.91 -5.37 -31.45
N ASP A 378 -2.20 -5.64 -31.28
CA ASP A 378 -2.70 -6.50 -30.23
C ASP A 378 -2.94 -7.89 -30.80
N ALA A 379 -2.55 -8.92 -30.04
CA ALA A 379 -2.82 -10.31 -30.36
C ALA A 379 -3.75 -10.95 -29.32
N TYR A 380 -4.59 -11.87 -29.77
CA TYR A 380 -5.54 -12.61 -28.96
C TYR A 380 -5.37 -14.10 -29.24
N LEU A 381 -5.14 -14.89 -28.19
CA LEU A 381 -5.18 -16.35 -28.28
C LEU A 381 -6.45 -16.83 -27.59
N PHE A 382 -7.31 -17.52 -28.33
CA PHE A 382 -8.61 -17.99 -27.85
C PHE A 382 -9.02 -19.25 -28.59
N ARG A 383 -10.12 -19.88 -28.16
CA ARG A 383 -10.72 -21.02 -28.85
C ARG A 383 -12.02 -20.64 -29.51
N GLU A 384 -12.22 -21.11 -30.74
CA GLU A 384 -13.50 -21.02 -31.43
C GLU A 384 -13.82 -22.38 -32.04
N ARG A 385 -14.99 -22.94 -31.70
CA ARG A 385 -15.44 -24.28 -32.16
C ARG A 385 -14.34 -25.35 -32.00
N ASP A 386 -13.76 -25.38 -30.80
CA ASP A 386 -12.65 -26.26 -30.38
C ASP A 386 -11.32 -26.11 -31.13
N LYS A 387 -11.19 -25.12 -32.02
CA LYS A 387 -9.91 -24.80 -32.67
C LYS A 387 -9.23 -23.64 -31.97
N LEU A 388 -7.91 -23.70 -31.86
CA LEU A 388 -7.09 -22.58 -31.42
C LEU A 388 -7.08 -21.50 -32.50
N CYS A 389 -7.27 -20.25 -32.12
CA CYS A 389 -7.28 -19.11 -33.03
C CYS A 389 -6.29 -18.03 -32.55
N LEU A 390 -5.62 -17.40 -33.52
CA LEU A 390 -4.85 -16.17 -33.33
C LEU A 390 -5.62 -14.99 -33.94
N GLY A 391 -6.25 -14.19 -33.09
CA GLY A 391 -6.82 -12.90 -33.47
C GLY A 391 -5.75 -11.82 -33.42
N VAL A 392 -5.76 -10.91 -34.39
CA VAL A 392 -4.81 -9.78 -34.43
C VAL A 392 -5.56 -8.50 -34.78
N THR A 393 -5.30 -7.43 -34.05
CA THR A 393 -5.74 -6.07 -34.40
C THR A 393 -4.54 -5.15 -34.48
N MET A 394 -4.32 -4.54 -35.63
CA MET A 394 -3.29 -3.52 -35.82
C MET A 394 -3.93 -2.14 -35.83
N PHE A 395 -3.28 -1.21 -35.13
CA PHE A 395 -3.65 0.20 -35.08
C PHE A 395 -2.51 1.03 -35.66
N GLU A 396 -2.82 1.89 -36.62
CA GLU A 396 -1.90 2.88 -37.18
C GLU A 396 -2.44 4.27 -36.88
N SER A 397 -1.70 5.05 -36.11
CA SER A 397 -2.05 6.43 -35.76
C SER A 397 -1.44 7.41 -36.77
N SER A 398 -2.28 8.31 -37.28
CA SER A 398 -1.88 9.38 -38.20
C SER A 398 -2.31 10.73 -37.63
N SER A 399 -1.41 11.71 -37.71
CA SER A 399 -1.76 13.11 -37.43
C SER A 399 -1.55 13.91 -38.71
N THR A 400 -2.13 15.11 -38.81
CA THR A 400 -1.93 16.01 -39.97
C THR A 400 -0.46 16.38 -40.24
N LYS A 401 0.48 16.04 -39.33
CA LYS A 401 1.95 16.19 -39.51
C LYS A 401 2.69 14.88 -39.85
N LEU A 402 2.04 13.72 -39.77
CA LEU A 402 2.62 12.40 -40.05
C LEU A 402 1.95 11.84 -41.31
N ASN A 403 2.66 11.84 -42.44
CA ASN A 403 2.22 11.12 -43.63
C ASN A 403 2.05 9.63 -43.30
N LEU A 404 0.99 9.00 -43.84
CA LEU A 404 0.76 7.55 -43.76
C LEU A 404 1.89 6.82 -44.50
N ASP A 405 2.98 6.54 -43.80
CA ASP A 405 4.16 5.86 -44.33
C ASP A 405 4.36 4.50 -43.61
N THR A 406 3.29 3.74 -43.31
CA THR A 406 3.51 2.29 -43.19
C THR A 406 3.91 1.79 -44.58
N SER A 407 5.22 1.60 -44.75
CA SER A 407 5.81 1.16 -46.02
C SER A 407 5.03 -0.02 -46.59
N THR A 408 4.77 0.00 -47.89
CA THR A 408 4.17 -1.10 -48.64
C THR A 408 4.87 -2.43 -48.34
N ALA A 409 6.18 -2.41 -48.05
CA ALA A 409 6.95 -3.59 -47.65
C ALA A 409 6.55 -4.18 -46.29
N THR A 410 6.19 -3.34 -45.30
CA THR A 410 5.69 -3.77 -43.99
C THR A 410 4.32 -4.42 -44.13
N LEU A 411 3.40 -3.78 -44.87
CA LEU A 411 2.07 -4.35 -45.15
C LEU A 411 2.18 -5.66 -45.95
N THR A 412 3.09 -5.74 -46.92
CA THR A 412 3.38 -6.97 -47.66
C THR A 412 3.84 -8.09 -46.73
N SER A 413 4.79 -7.80 -45.83
CA SER A 413 5.30 -8.77 -44.84
C SER A 413 4.18 -9.27 -43.91
N ILE A 414 3.31 -8.37 -43.45
CA ILE A 414 2.15 -8.72 -42.63
C ILE A 414 1.21 -9.64 -43.40
N SER A 415 0.88 -9.31 -44.66
CA SER A 415 0.00 -10.13 -45.49
C SER A 415 0.56 -11.53 -45.78
N THR A 416 1.89 -11.67 -45.87
CA THR A 416 2.54 -12.98 -46.04
C THR A 416 2.41 -13.86 -44.79
N ILE A 417 2.41 -13.26 -43.60
CA ILE A 417 2.42 -13.98 -42.33
C ILE A 417 1.00 -14.23 -41.81
N LEU A 418 0.13 -13.23 -41.87
CA LEU A 418 -1.24 -13.27 -41.34
C LEU A 418 -2.30 -13.58 -42.41
N GLY A 419 -1.95 -13.50 -43.70
CA GLY A 419 -2.90 -13.63 -44.80
C GLY A 419 -3.62 -12.32 -45.12
N LEU A 420 -4.73 -12.43 -45.84
CA LEU A 420 -5.60 -11.30 -46.18
C LEU A 420 -6.30 -10.78 -44.93
N GLU A 421 -6.44 -9.45 -44.83
CA GLU A 421 -7.15 -8.81 -43.72
C GLU A 421 -8.66 -9.02 -43.81
N ASP A 422 -9.29 -9.29 -42.67
CA ASP A 422 -10.75 -9.49 -42.59
C ASP A 422 -11.50 -8.16 -42.72
N SER A 423 -10.89 -7.07 -42.22
CA SER A 423 -11.46 -5.73 -42.32
C SER A 423 -10.40 -4.64 -42.14
N ILE A 424 -10.65 -3.50 -42.79
CA ILE A 424 -9.93 -2.24 -42.60
C ILE A 424 -10.94 -1.11 -42.37
N LYS A 425 -10.70 -0.27 -41.36
CA LYS A 425 -11.53 0.92 -41.08
C LYS A 425 -10.65 2.09 -40.64
N THR A 426 -10.99 3.29 -41.12
CA THR A 426 -10.42 4.53 -40.59
C THR A 426 -11.42 5.16 -39.63
N VAL A 427 -10.99 5.45 -38.41
CA VAL A 427 -11.83 5.98 -37.33
C VAL A 427 -11.07 7.02 -36.52
N ASP A 428 -11.79 7.85 -35.78
CA ASP A 428 -11.21 8.74 -34.79
C ASP A 428 -11.05 8.01 -33.43
N GLY A 429 -10.59 8.72 -32.39
CA GLY A 429 -10.42 8.13 -31.06
C GLY A 429 -11.71 7.61 -30.41
N ILE A 430 -12.89 8.12 -30.80
CA ILE A 430 -14.17 7.64 -30.28
C ILE A 430 -14.57 6.36 -31.03
N GLY A 431 -14.51 6.37 -32.35
CA GLY A 431 -14.81 5.22 -33.20
C GLY A 431 -13.85 4.04 -32.98
N LEU A 432 -12.65 4.32 -32.46
CA LEU A 432 -11.69 3.29 -32.06
C LEU A 432 -12.24 2.35 -30.98
N PHE A 433 -12.98 2.89 -29.99
CA PHE A 433 -13.61 2.09 -28.93
C PHE A 433 -14.64 1.09 -29.45
N GLU A 434 -15.27 1.37 -30.59
CA GLU A 434 -16.27 0.49 -31.21
C GLU A 434 -15.64 -0.45 -32.25
N THR A 435 -14.47 -0.08 -32.76
CA THR A 435 -13.83 -0.77 -33.87
C THR A 435 -12.81 -1.81 -33.41
N GLU A 436 -12.15 -1.66 -32.26
CA GLU A 436 -11.14 -2.63 -31.83
C GLU A 436 -11.72 -4.01 -31.48
N MET A 437 -10.96 -5.09 -31.74
CA MET A 437 -11.42 -6.46 -31.46
C MET A 437 -11.66 -6.71 -29.98
N TYR A 438 -10.86 -6.12 -29.09
CA TYR A 438 -11.09 -6.20 -27.64
C TYR A 438 -12.53 -5.83 -27.29
N MET A 439 -12.98 -4.64 -27.68
CA MET A 439 -14.32 -4.14 -27.35
C MET A 439 -15.43 -4.72 -28.23
N SER A 440 -15.16 -4.94 -29.53
CA SER A 440 -16.19 -5.35 -30.50
C SER A 440 -16.43 -6.86 -30.55
N GLY A 441 -15.50 -7.68 -30.05
CA GLY A 441 -15.53 -9.14 -30.21
C GLY A 441 -15.21 -9.93 -28.93
N MET A 442 -14.12 -9.57 -28.23
CA MET A 442 -13.65 -10.34 -27.07
C MET A 442 -14.40 -9.97 -25.77
N HIS A 443 -14.69 -8.68 -25.59
CA HIS A 443 -15.25 -8.15 -24.36
C HIS A 443 -16.72 -8.54 -24.23
N GLY A 444 -17.02 -9.41 -23.26
CA GLY A 444 -18.33 -10.06 -23.14
C GLY A 444 -18.34 -11.53 -23.53
N GLY A 445 -17.21 -12.08 -23.99
CA GLY A 445 -16.99 -13.53 -24.13
C GLY A 445 -17.51 -14.17 -25.41
N HIS A 446 -17.53 -13.47 -26.55
CA HIS A 446 -17.89 -14.08 -27.85
C HIS A 446 -19.34 -14.59 -28.02
N GLY A 447 -20.30 -14.11 -27.21
CA GLY A 447 -21.73 -14.40 -27.38
C GLY A 447 -22.64 -13.26 -26.94
N SER A 448 -23.91 -13.26 -27.39
CA SER A 448 -24.94 -12.26 -27.04
C SER A 448 -25.40 -12.33 -25.56
N GLY A 449 -24.83 -13.23 -24.76
CA GLY A 449 -25.17 -13.48 -23.36
C GLY A 449 -24.41 -12.60 -22.36
N LYS A 450 -24.93 -12.52 -21.14
CA LYS A 450 -24.26 -11.84 -20.02
C LYS A 450 -23.16 -12.76 -19.47
N THR A 451 -21.93 -12.25 -19.39
CA THR A 451 -20.78 -12.99 -18.84
C THR A 451 -20.20 -12.34 -17.59
N SER A 452 -19.41 -13.12 -16.86
CA SER A 452 -18.55 -12.69 -15.75
C SER A 452 -17.10 -12.97 -16.14
N SER A 453 -16.17 -12.18 -15.59
CA SER A 453 -14.76 -12.28 -15.94
C SER A 453 -13.86 -12.07 -14.73
N PHE A 454 -12.74 -12.78 -14.72
CA PHE A 454 -11.64 -12.60 -13.78
C PHE A 454 -10.34 -12.54 -14.58
N LYS A 455 -9.46 -11.59 -14.26
CA LYS A 455 -8.27 -11.35 -15.07
C LYS A 455 -7.08 -10.91 -14.25
N ARG A 456 -5.88 -11.25 -14.74
CA ARG A 456 -4.60 -10.79 -14.20
C ARG A 456 -3.65 -10.51 -15.36
N CYS A 457 -2.76 -9.55 -15.16
CA CYS A 457 -1.88 -9.08 -16.20
C CYS A 457 -0.41 -9.14 -15.77
N VAL A 458 0.42 -9.74 -16.63
CA VAL A 458 1.88 -9.81 -16.50
C VAL A 458 2.56 -9.21 -17.72
N PHE A 459 3.76 -8.67 -17.54
CA PHE A 459 4.52 -8.04 -18.60
C PHE A 459 5.52 -9.03 -19.21
N LEU A 460 5.40 -9.31 -20.50
CA LEU A 460 6.19 -10.32 -21.20
C LEU A 460 7.15 -9.69 -22.21
N LYS A 461 8.29 -10.35 -22.41
CA LYS A 461 9.21 -10.09 -23.52
C LYS A 461 9.29 -11.33 -24.41
N LEU A 462 9.60 -11.10 -25.68
CA LEU A 462 9.90 -12.18 -26.64
C LEU A 462 8.83 -13.29 -26.65
N ILE A 463 7.56 -12.95 -26.86
CA ILE A 463 6.44 -13.93 -26.81
C ILE A 463 6.60 -15.11 -27.78
N GLY A 464 7.43 -14.95 -28.82
CA GLY A 464 7.81 -16.00 -29.77
C GLY A 464 8.85 -17.01 -29.25
N ALA A 465 9.51 -16.74 -28.11
CA ALA A 465 10.50 -17.64 -27.54
C ALA A 465 9.87 -19.00 -27.18
N LEU A 466 10.61 -20.09 -27.36
CA LEU A 466 10.09 -21.46 -27.28
C LEU A 466 9.32 -21.73 -25.97
N ASP A 467 9.90 -21.39 -24.83
CA ASP A 467 9.29 -21.63 -23.51
C ASP A 467 8.04 -20.77 -23.32
N MET A 468 8.08 -19.52 -23.78
CA MET A 468 6.96 -18.58 -23.64
C MET A 468 5.78 -18.97 -24.54
N ALA A 469 6.04 -19.20 -25.82
CA ALA A 469 5.04 -19.63 -26.78
C ALA A 469 4.40 -20.97 -26.36
N LYS A 470 5.18 -21.89 -25.76
CA LYS A 470 4.66 -23.15 -25.21
C LYS A 470 3.66 -22.91 -24.08
N ILE A 471 3.96 -22.02 -23.12
CA ILE A 471 3.04 -21.71 -22.02
C ILE A 471 1.77 -21.04 -22.55
N LEU A 472 1.91 -20.04 -23.42
CA LEU A 472 0.77 -19.28 -23.98
C LEU A 472 -0.20 -20.17 -24.77
N VAL A 473 0.32 -21.05 -25.62
CA VAL A 473 -0.50 -21.97 -26.42
C VAL A 473 -1.16 -23.03 -25.53
N ALA A 474 -0.41 -23.65 -24.62
CA ALA A 474 -0.93 -24.66 -23.71
C ALA A 474 -2.01 -24.10 -22.76
N ALA A 475 -1.86 -22.85 -22.31
CA ALA A 475 -2.84 -22.18 -21.45
C ALA A 475 -4.22 -22.13 -22.09
N VAL A 476 -4.30 -21.78 -23.38
CA VAL A 476 -5.56 -21.74 -24.13
C VAL A 476 -6.09 -23.12 -24.45
N GLY A 477 -5.21 -24.10 -24.70
CA GLY A 477 -5.61 -25.50 -24.87
C GLY A 477 -6.36 -26.09 -23.67
N ASN A 478 -5.98 -25.67 -22.46
CA ASN A 478 -6.51 -26.17 -21.18
C ASN A 478 -7.57 -25.26 -20.53
N CYS A 479 -8.16 -24.31 -21.26
CA CYS A 479 -9.10 -23.36 -20.66
C CYS A 479 -10.40 -24.05 -20.17
N PRO A 480 -10.89 -23.78 -18.95
CA PRO A 480 -12.11 -24.39 -18.42
C PRO A 480 -13.41 -23.95 -19.12
N SER A 481 -13.36 -22.85 -19.87
CA SER A 481 -14.48 -22.26 -20.58
C SER A 481 -14.00 -21.81 -21.96
N PRO A 482 -14.77 -22.06 -23.05
CA PRO A 482 -14.40 -21.64 -24.40
C PRO A 482 -14.38 -20.11 -24.57
N LEU A 483 -14.91 -19.35 -23.60
CA LEU A 483 -14.94 -17.90 -23.62
C LEU A 483 -13.63 -17.27 -23.10
N CYS A 484 -12.73 -18.08 -22.53
CA CYS A 484 -11.44 -17.61 -21.99
C CYS A 484 -10.46 -17.26 -23.13
N TYR A 485 -9.60 -16.29 -22.88
CA TYR A 485 -8.59 -15.86 -23.84
C TYR A 485 -7.38 -15.20 -23.17
N LEU A 486 -6.29 -15.12 -23.93
CA LEU A 486 -5.13 -14.30 -23.62
C LEU A 486 -5.13 -13.08 -24.53
N HIS A 487 -4.95 -11.88 -23.97
CA HIS A 487 -4.83 -10.64 -24.72
C HIS A 487 -3.42 -10.06 -24.52
N LEU A 488 -2.67 -9.98 -25.61
CA LEU A 488 -1.30 -9.50 -25.67
C LEU A 488 -1.31 -8.08 -26.26
N LEU A 489 -1.29 -7.07 -25.40
CA LEU A 489 -1.24 -5.66 -25.79
C LEU A 489 0.20 -5.24 -26.05
N GLN A 490 0.52 -4.77 -27.25
CA GLN A 490 1.91 -4.39 -27.55
C GLN A 490 2.31 -3.09 -26.85
N GLY A 491 3.38 -3.18 -26.06
CA GLY A 491 4.07 -2.07 -25.42
C GLY A 491 5.35 -1.66 -26.12
N GLY A 492 6.36 -1.29 -25.33
CA GLY A 492 7.59 -0.69 -25.82
C GLY A 492 7.39 0.73 -26.36
N GLY A 493 8.27 1.15 -27.28
CA GLY A 493 8.27 2.52 -27.78
C GLY A 493 8.45 3.54 -26.65
N ALA A 494 7.56 4.52 -26.58
CA ALA A 494 7.59 5.57 -25.57
C ALA A 494 7.60 5.09 -24.11
N VAL A 495 7.07 3.91 -23.82
CA VAL A 495 7.10 3.34 -22.46
C VAL A 495 8.54 3.13 -21.99
N GLY A 496 9.42 2.66 -22.88
CA GLY A 496 10.82 2.37 -22.59
C GLY A 496 11.74 3.59 -22.66
N ASP A 497 11.30 4.70 -23.26
CA ASP A 497 12.06 5.96 -23.28
C ASP A 497 12.09 6.63 -21.89
N VAL A 498 11.05 6.39 -21.09
CA VAL A 498 10.95 6.91 -19.72
C VAL A 498 11.78 6.05 -18.79
N ALA A 499 12.69 6.67 -18.04
CA ALA A 499 13.53 5.96 -17.08
C ALA A 499 12.70 5.19 -16.05
N VAL A 500 13.19 4.01 -15.65
CA VAL A 500 12.51 3.09 -14.73
C VAL A 500 12.13 3.76 -13.40
N ASP A 501 12.96 4.68 -12.91
CA ASP A 501 12.81 5.40 -11.65
C ASP A 501 12.11 6.77 -11.79
N ALA A 502 11.71 7.17 -13.00
CA ALA A 502 11.07 8.48 -13.24
C ALA A 502 9.63 8.57 -12.71
N THR A 503 8.99 7.43 -12.43
CA THR A 503 7.63 7.34 -11.87
C THR A 503 7.50 6.14 -10.95
N ALA A 504 6.48 6.08 -10.11
CA ALA A 504 6.18 4.89 -9.31
C ALA A 504 5.96 3.60 -10.14
N PHE A 505 5.49 3.73 -11.39
CA PHE A 505 5.40 2.60 -12.32
C PHE A 505 6.80 2.18 -12.79
N GLY A 506 7.36 1.14 -12.18
CA GLY A 506 8.75 0.69 -12.44
C GLY A 506 8.91 -0.42 -13.48
N CYS A 507 7.85 -1.11 -13.87
CA CYS A 507 7.93 -2.21 -14.85
C CYS A 507 7.85 -1.65 -16.28
N ARG A 508 8.94 -1.09 -16.83
CA ARG A 508 8.93 -0.44 -18.16
C ARG A 508 9.56 -1.24 -19.30
N ASP A 509 10.37 -2.25 -18.98
CA ASP A 509 11.06 -3.08 -19.99
C ASP A 509 10.21 -4.31 -20.38
N TRP A 510 9.27 -4.14 -21.30
CA TRP A 510 8.40 -5.21 -21.80
C TRP A 510 7.89 -4.96 -23.22
N ASP A 511 7.63 -6.05 -23.94
CA ASP A 511 7.10 -6.01 -25.32
C ASP A 511 5.58 -6.12 -25.35
N PHE A 512 5.01 -6.91 -24.42
CA PHE A 512 3.57 -7.15 -24.34
C PHE A 512 3.06 -7.14 -22.90
N ALA A 513 1.93 -6.47 -22.66
CA ALA A 513 1.12 -6.72 -21.48
C ALA A 513 0.19 -7.89 -21.78
N CYS A 514 0.38 -9.01 -21.10
CA CYS A 514 -0.41 -10.22 -21.26
C CYS A 514 -1.51 -10.26 -20.20
N VAL A 515 -2.74 -9.97 -20.63
CA VAL A 515 -3.94 -10.08 -19.80
C VAL A 515 -4.52 -11.47 -19.97
N VAL A 516 -4.36 -12.31 -18.96
CA VAL A 516 -5.01 -13.63 -18.87
C VAL A 516 -6.45 -13.41 -18.43
N THR A 517 -7.42 -13.65 -19.31
CA THR A 517 -8.83 -13.35 -19.05
C THR A 517 -9.65 -14.62 -18.99
N GLY A 518 -10.02 -15.01 -17.77
CA GLY A 518 -11.00 -16.06 -17.53
C GLY A 518 -12.42 -15.52 -17.68
N VAL A 519 -13.26 -16.18 -18.47
CA VAL A 519 -14.63 -15.74 -18.76
C VAL A 519 -15.59 -16.91 -18.66
N TRP A 520 -16.72 -16.73 -18.00
CA TRP A 520 -17.79 -17.72 -17.89
C TRP A 520 -19.18 -17.09 -18.03
N PRO A 521 -20.22 -17.87 -18.38
CA PRO A 521 -21.61 -17.41 -18.38
C PRO A 521 -22.03 -16.91 -17.00
N ARG A 522 -22.73 -15.76 -16.92
CA ARG A 522 -23.03 -15.11 -15.64
C ARG A 522 -23.98 -15.92 -14.74
N ASP A 523 -24.85 -16.71 -15.33
CA ASP A 523 -25.72 -17.67 -14.64
C ASP A 523 -24.93 -18.80 -13.94
N GLN A 524 -23.63 -18.94 -14.23
CA GLN A 524 -22.72 -19.86 -13.56
C GLN A 524 -21.83 -19.18 -12.49
N ASP A 525 -22.13 -17.94 -12.09
CA ASP A 525 -21.46 -17.30 -10.94
C ASP A 525 -21.57 -18.18 -9.68
N GLY A 526 -20.46 -18.37 -8.98
CA GLY A 526 -20.39 -19.18 -7.75
C GLY A 526 -20.32 -20.70 -7.95
N THR A 527 -20.42 -21.20 -9.19
CA THR A 527 -20.31 -22.63 -9.54
C THR A 527 -18.86 -23.07 -9.74
N GLU A 528 -18.61 -24.39 -9.81
CA GLU A 528 -17.26 -24.94 -10.05
C GLU A 528 -16.62 -24.41 -11.35
N VAL A 529 -17.40 -24.08 -12.39
CA VAL A 529 -16.85 -23.49 -13.62
C VAL A 529 -16.20 -22.13 -13.34
N ALA A 530 -16.85 -21.29 -12.51
CA ALA A 530 -16.31 -20.00 -12.12
C ALA A 530 -15.03 -20.16 -11.26
N HIS A 531 -15.04 -21.10 -10.32
CA HIS A 531 -13.87 -21.40 -9.47
C HIS A 531 -12.70 -21.97 -10.27
N ALA A 532 -12.95 -22.94 -11.14
CA ALA A 532 -11.96 -23.53 -12.05
C ALA A 532 -11.38 -22.47 -12.99
N THR A 533 -12.21 -21.56 -13.51
CA THR A 533 -11.74 -20.45 -14.36
C THR A 533 -10.84 -19.48 -13.61
N ARG A 534 -11.17 -19.11 -12.35
CA ARG A 534 -10.29 -18.30 -11.51
C ARG A 534 -8.96 -19.00 -11.21
N ARG A 535 -9.01 -20.29 -10.86
CA ARG A 535 -7.82 -21.13 -10.62
C ARG A 535 -6.93 -21.17 -11.85
N TRP A 536 -7.50 -21.39 -13.03
CA TRP A 536 -6.80 -21.37 -14.31
C TRP A 536 -6.08 -20.03 -14.56
N VAL A 537 -6.70 -18.88 -14.28
CA VAL A 537 -6.03 -17.57 -14.40
C VAL A 537 -4.77 -17.51 -13.52
N TYR A 538 -4.88 -17.94 -12.26
CA TYR A 538 -3.72 -17.95 -11.36
C TYR A 538 -2.65 -18.96 -11.76
N ASP A 539 -3.03 -20.15 -12.23
CA ASP A 539 -2.08 -21.18 -12.68
C ASP A 539 -1.28 -20.67 -13.89
N VAL A 540 -1.95 -20.10 -14.89
CA VAL A 540 -1.28 -19.53 -16.06
C VAL A 540 -0.36 -18.38 -15.65
N VAL A 541 -0.83 -17.48 -14.78
CA VAL A 541 0.00 -16.36 -14.32
C VAL A 541 1.19 -16.82 -13.47
N ARG A 542 1.02 -17.84 -12.62
CA ARG A 542 2.12 -18.46 -11.86
C ARG A 542 3.20 -18.98 -12.80
N ASP A 543 2.81 -19.61 -13.90
CA ASP A 543 3.75 -20.21 -14.86
C ASP A 543 4.44 -19.13 -15.71
N LEU A 544 3.76 -18.02 -16.01
CA LEU A 544 4.33 -16.89 -16.75
C LEU A 544 5.21 -15.97 -15.88
N LEU A 545 4.92 -15.83 -14.59
CA LEU A 545 5.55 -14.83 -13.71
C LEU A 545 7.09 -14.90 -13.67
N PRO A 546 7.75 -16.08 -13.60
CA PRO A 546 9.21 -16.18 -13.60
C PRO A 546 9.89 -15.67 -14.89
N LEU A 547 9.16 -15.66 -16.01
CA LEU A 547 9.63 -15.21 -17.32
C LEU A 547 9.18 -13.78 -17.63
N SER A 548 8.42 -13.16 -16.71
CA SER A 548 7.85 -11.82 -16.86
C SER A 548 8.79 -10.72 -16.33
N SER A 549 8.62 -9.50 -16.84
CA SER A 549 9.26 -8.29 -16.33
C SER A 549 8.54 -7.68 -15.12
N GLY A 550 7.38 -8.24 -14.74
CA GLY A 550 6.55 -7.75 -13.63
C GLY A 550 5.07 -8.01 -13.84
N ALA A 551 4.25 -7.47 -12.94
CA ALA A 551 2.79 -7.58 -12.98
C ALA A 551 2.14 -6.20 -13.08
N TYR A 552 0.94 -6.12 -13.65
CA TYR A 552 0.25 -4.84 -13.77
C TYR A 552 -0.65 -4.59 -12.54
N GLY A 553 -0.28 -3.59 -11.73
CA GLY A 553 -1.01 -3.26 -10.50
C GLY A 553 -2.50 -2.92 -10.68
N ALA A 554 -2.91 -2.47 -11.86
CA ALA A 554 -4.31 -2.10 -12.13
C ALA A 554 -5.27 -3.29 -12.27
N ASP A 555 -4.74 -4.48 -12.53
CA ASP A 555 -5.53 -5.72 -12.64
C ASP A 555 -5.48 -6.55 -11.35
N LEU A 556 -4.86 -6.05 -10.28
CA LEU A 556 -4.87 -6.68 -8.98
C LEU A 556 -6.14 -6.32 -8.19
N GLY A 557 -6.57 -7.25 -7.35
CA GLY A 557 -7.73 -7.11 -6.48
C GLY A 557 -7.38 -7.42 -5.03
N PRO A 558 -8.40 -7.46 -4.16
CA PRO A 558 -8.22 -7.79 -2.74
C PRO A 558 -7.98 -9.28 -2.47
N ASP A 559 -7.85 -10.10 -3.51
CA ASP A 559 -7.68 -11.54 -3.42
C ASP A 559 -6.27 -11.86 -2.86
N PRO A 560 -6.14 -12.68 -1.80
CA PRO A 560 -4.83 -13.04 -1.26
C PRO A 560 -3.88 -13.69 -2.27
N GLY A 561 -4.42 -14.34 -3.31
CA GLY A 561 -3.64 -14.89 -4.42
C GLY A 561 -2.81 -13.83 -5.17
N ASP A 562 -3.17 -12.55 -5.05
CA ASP A 562 -2.45 -11.45 -5.68
C ASP A 562 -1.17 -11.04 -4.95
N THR A 563 -0.92 -11.55 -3.75
CA THR A 563 0.24 -11.14 -2.93
C THR A 563 1.56 -11.27 -3.69
N ALA A 564 1.75 -12.37 -4.43
CA ALA A 564 2.96 -12.59 -5.23
C ALA A 564 3.07 -11.60 -6.41
N LEU A 565 1.95 -11.24 -7.02
CA LEU A 565 1.89 -10.28 -8.13
C LEU A 565 2.10 -8.84 -7.65
N ALA A 566 1.51 -8.48 -6.51
CA ALA A 566 1.67 -7.18 -5.88
C ALA A 566 3.14 -6.89 -5.59
N GLY A 567 3.90 -7.88 -5.10
CA GLY A 567 5.34 -7.78 -4.89
C GLY A 567 6.16 -7.55 -6.17
N LYS A 568 5.58 -7.78 -7.36
CA LYS A 568 6.19 -7.57 -8.67
C LYS A 568 5.63 -6.37 -9.43
N ALA A 569 4.68 -5.64 -8.87
CA ALA A 569 3.95 -4.58 -9.59
C ALA A 569 4.74 -3.29 -9.81
N PHE A 570 5.74 -3.02 -8.96
CA PHE A 570 6.50 -1.77 -8.95
C PHE A 570 7.96 -1.93 -9.39
N GLY A 571 8.40 -3.14 -9.72
CA GLY A 571 9.80 -3.42 -10.02
C GLY A 571 10.73 -2.95 -8.89
N SER A 572 11.84 -2.29 -9.26
CA SER A 572 12.82 -1.74 -8.30
C SER A 572 12.28 -0.57 -7.44
N ASN A 573 11.15 0.04 -7.83
CA ASN A 573 10.60 1.21 -7.15
C ASN A 573 9.80 0.87 -5.88
N LEU A 574 9.52 -0.41 -5.62
CA LEU A 574 8.76 -0.85 -4.45
C LEU A 574 9.38 -0.33 -3.14
N THR A 575 10.71 -0.40 -2.99
CA THR A 575 11.39 0.04 -1.77
C THR A 575 11.26 1.54 -1.56
N ARG A 576 11.34 2.36 -2.62
CA ARG A 576 11.12 3.81 -2.53
C ARG A 576 9.67 4.13 -2.16
N LEU A 577 8.71 3.43 -2.76
CA LEU A 577 7.29 3.57 -2.42
C LEU A 577 7.01 3.18 -0.97
N ALA A 578 7.58 2.07 -0.50
CA ALA A 578 7.48 1.64 0.89
C ALA A 578 8.05 2.71 1.81
N ARG A 579 9.25 3.26 1.53
CA ARG A 579 9.82 4.37 2.30
C ARG A 579 8.99 5.64 2.26
N LEU A 580 8.40 6.00 1.12
CA LEU A 580 7.57 7.21 1.02
C LEU A 580 6.26 7.04 1.78
N LYS A 581 5.63 5.87 1.63
CA LYS A 581 4.41 5.48 2.34
C LYS A 581 4.67 5.38 3.84
N HIS A 582 5.86 4.91 4.20
CA HIS A 582 6.39 4.98 5.54
C HIS A 582 6.58 6.43 5.90
N SER A 583 7.55 7.24 5.43
CA SER A 583 7.77 8.67 5.76
C SER A 583 6.56 9.62 5.87
N SER A 584 5.39 9.25 5.35
CA SER A 584 4.07 9.82 5.71
C SER A 584 3.54 9.33 7.09
N ASP A 585 4.40 8.62 7.84
CA ASP A 585 4.30 7.75 9.03
C ASP A 585 5.77 7.53 9.54
N PRO A 586 6.18 7.97 10.73
CA PRO A 586 7.59 8.29 11.05
C PRO A 586 8.58 7.12 11.27
N ALA A 587 8.44 5.99 10.57
CA ALA A 587 8.80 4.68 11.10
C ALA A 587 10.06 4.01 10.51
N ASN A 588 11.07 4.74 10.05
CA ASN A 588 12.40 4.15 9.76
C ASN A 588 13.54 4.97 10.39
N LYS A 589 13.38 5.30 11.67
CA LYS A 589 14.32 6.13 12.43
C LYS A 589 15.24 5.29 13.30
N LEU A 590 16.48 5.72 13.43
CA LEU A 590 17.38 5.25 14.48
C LEU A 590 17.21 6.14 15.71
N ILE A 591 16.69 5.59 16.80
CA ILE A 591 16.51 6.28 18.06
C ILE A 591 17.55 5.76 19.05
N ILE A 592 18.40 6.63 19.56
CA ILE A 592 19.46 6.30 20.51
C ILE A 592 19.15 6.95 21.86
N LEU A 593 18.86 6.13 22.85
CA LEU A 593 18.65 6.51 24.24
C LEU A 593 20.00 6.66 24.93
N VAL A 594 20.35 7.88 25.32
CA VAL A 594 21.62 8.16 25.98
C VAL A 594 21.39 8.20 27.49
N THR A 595 21.77 7.11 28.17
CA THR A 595 21.56 6.92 29.61
C THR A 595 22.88 7.00 30.38
N GLY A 596 22.83 6.98 31.71
CA GLY A 596 24.02 7.07 32.54
C GLY A 596 23.84 7.91 33.80
N GLU A 597 24.81 7.82 34.70
CA GLU A 597 24.78 8.49 36.00
C GLU A 597 24.85 10.02 35.91
N SER A 598 24.60 10.71 37.03
CA SER A 598 24.85 12.15 37.13
C SER A 598 26.29 12.45 36.73
N CYS A 599 26.49 13.53 35.98
CA CYS A 599 27.82 14.03 35.61
C CYS A 599 28.66 13.09 34.72
N ALA A 600 28.06 12.05 34.14
CA ALA A 600 28.72 11.17 33.17
C ALA A 600 28.96 11.81 31.80
N GLY A 601 28.27 12.93 31.48
CA GLY A 601 28.45 13.67 30.23
C GLY A 601 27.53 13.27 29.08
N LYS A 602 26.32 12.79 29.39
CA LYS A 602 25.31 12.33 28.40
C LYS A 602 25.02 13.35 27.30
N ASP A 603 24.63 14.58 27.67
CA ASP A 603 24.29 15.62 26.70
C ASP A 603 25.51 15.98 25.84
N TYR A 604 26.70 16.05 26.45
CA TYR A 604 27.96 16.28 25.74
C TYR A 604 28.27 15.19 24.70
N CYS A 605 28.12 13.92 25.06
CA CYS A 605 28.31 12.81 24.14
C CYS A 605 27.27 12.80 23.01
N ALA A 606 26.01 13.09 23.33
CA ALA A 606 24.93 13.13 22.35
C ALA A 606 25.18 14.21 21.27
N GLU A 607 25.60 15.41 21.67
CA GLU A 607 25.93 16.49 20.73
C GLU A 607 27.13 16.13 19.82
N ILE A 608 28.16 15.47 20.36
CA ILE A 608 29.29 14.98 19.56
C ILE A 608 28.83 13.93 18.54
N TRP A 609 28.01 12.97 18.95
CA TRP A 609 27.51 11.92 18.05
C TRP A 609 26.62 12.49 16.95
N VAL A 610 25.77 13.49 17.26
CA VAL A 610 25.03 14.24 16.24
C VAL A 610 25.98 14.88 15.23
N ALA A 611 27.06 15.52 15.69
CA ALA A 611 28.05 16.12 14.80
C ALA A 611 28.73 15.08 13.90
N VAL A 612 29.07 13.89 14.42
CA VAL A 612 29.62 12.78 13.62
C VAL A 612 28.63 12.32 12.55
N PHE A 613 27.38 12.05 12.92
CA PHE A 613 26.33 11.65 11.96
C PHE A 613 26.11 12.71 10.87
N THR A 614 26.16 13.98 11.23
CA THR A 614 25.96 15.11 10.30
C THR A 614 27.18 15.30 9.37
N THR A 615 28.39 15.03 9.86
CA THR A 615 29.65 15.24 9.12
C THR A 615 30.00 14.07 8.19
N CYS A 616 29.47 12.87 8.44
CA CYS A 616 29.60 11.72 7.54
C CYS A 616 28.81 11.93 6.23
N ASN A 617 29.41 12.71 5.32
CA ASN A 617 28.83 13.31 4.11
C ASN A 617 28.50 12.33 2.95
N ARG A 618 28.21 11.05 3.24
CA ARG A 618 27.82 10.07 2.20
C ARG A 618 26.31 10.01 1.94
N LYS A 619 25.45 10.55 2.83
CA LYS A 619 23.97 10.47 2.70
C LYS A 619 23.16 11.70 3.14
N GLY A 620 23.77 12.77 3.66
CA GLY A 620 23.00 13.93 4.14
C GLY A 620 22.04 13.59 5.29
N LEU A 621 22.46 12.70 6.21
CA LEU A 621 21.68 12.28 7.36
C LEU A 621 21.35 13.47 8.27
N ARG A 622 20.09 13.60 8.65
CA ARG A 622 19.64 14.60 9.63
C ARG A 622 19.64 13.96 11.02
N ALA A 623 20.53 14.43 11.89
CA ALA A 623 20.63 13.99 13.27
C ALA A 623 20.30 15.14 14.24
N ARG A 624 19.65 14.82 15.37
CA ARG A 624 19.30 15.81 16.40
C ARG A 624 19.35 15.19 17.79
N THR A 625 19.71 16.02 18.78
CA THR A 625 19.53 15.69 20.21
C THR A 625 18.26 16.32 20.75
N ALA A 626 17.55 15.58 21.60
CA ALA A 626 16.40 16.05 22.35
C ALA A 626 16.47 15.54 23.80
N SER A 627 15.97 16.33 24.75
CA SER A 627 15.84 15.87 26.13
C SER A 627 14.38 15.62 26.47
N ILE A 628 14.06 14.38 26.86
CA ILE A 628 12.70 13.97 27.28
C ILE A 628 12.18 14.78 28.47
N SER A 629 13.12 15.22 29.32
CA SER A 629 12.81 16.01 30.50
C SER A 629 12.43 17.47 30.20
N ASN A 630 12.53 17.97 28.97
CA ASN A 630 12.29 19.39 28.69
C ASN A 630 10.84 19.82 28.97
N ALA A 631 9.85 18.97 28.67
CA ALA A 631 8.45 19.28 28.96
C ALA A 631 8.22 19.44 30.47
N ILE A 632 8.65 18.47 31.28
CA ILE A 632 8.47 18.53 32.74
C ILE A 632 9.26 19.67 33.38
N LYS A 633 10.41 20.06 32.81
CA LYS A 633 11.18 21.22 33.25
C LYS A 633 10.40 22.52 33.09
N ARG A 634 9.65 22.68 31.99
CA ARG A 634 8.77 23.85 31.79
C ARG A 634 7.63 23.89 32.81
N GLU A 635 6.99 22.75 33.04
CA GLU A 635 5.92 22.64 34.04
C GLU A 635 6.44 22.92 35.45
N TYR A 636 7.59 22.36 35.81
CA TYR A 636 8.23 22.61 37.10
C TYR A 636 8.61 24.07 37.27
N ALA A 637 9.20 24.71 36.25
CA ALA A 637 9.53 26.13 36.28
C ALA A 637 8.28 27.00 36.49
N ALA A 638 7.18 26.69 35.79
CA ALA A 638 5.91 27.38 35.95
C ALA A 638 5.29 27.17 37.34
N ALA A 639 5.42 25.98 37.93
CA ALA A 639 4.85 25.64 39.23
C ALA A 639 5.68 26.13 40.43
N SER A 640 7.01 26.14 40.31
CA SER A 640 7.94 26.47 41.40
C SER A 640 8.48 27.91 41.34
N GLY A 641 8.35 28.58 40.20
CA GLY A 641 9.01 29.86 39.93
C GLY A 641 10.50 29.73 39.58
N ALA A 642 11.01 28.51 39.35
CA ALA A 642 12.38 28.30 38.90
C ALA A 642 12.63 28.90 37.50
N ASP A 643 13.84 29.38 37.25
CA ASP A 643 14.22 29.99 35.97
C ASP A 643 14.38 28.91 34.89
N LEU A 644 13.48 28.91 33.90
CA LEU A 644 13.47 27.91 32.84
C LEU A 644 14.72 27.94 31.95
N GLU A 645 15.23 29.12 31.58
CA GLU A 645 16.41 29.22 30.71
C GLU A 645 17.63 28.64 31.43
N ARG A 646 17.82 28.99 32.70
CA ARG A 646 18.87 28.41 33.53
C ARG A 646 18.66 26.90 33.73
N LEU A 647 17.43 26.45 33.90
CA LEU A 647 17.13 25.02 34.07
C LEU A 647 17.33 24.21 32.76
N LEU A 648 17.36 24.87 31.60
CA LEU A 648 17.67 24.26 30.30
C LEU A 648 19.14 24.38 29.91
N GLN A 649 19.87 25.41 30.35
CA GLN A 649 21.25 25.69 29.90
C GLN A 649 22.32 25.66 31.01
N ASP A 650 21.99 26.10 32.23
CA ASP A 650 22.92 26.18 33.37
C ASP A 650 23.00 24.84 34.12
N ARG A 651 24.17 24.21 34.07
CA ARG A 651 24.40 22.91 34.68
C ARG A 651 24.39 22.94 36.22
N ALA A 652 24.96 23.98 36.83
CA ALA A 652 25.02 24.08 38.28
C ALA A 652 23.59 24.25 38.83
N TYR A 653 22.82 25.12 38.19
CA TYR A 653 21.42 25.34 38.52
C TYR A 653 20.53 24.11 38.32
N LYS A 654 20.79 23.30 37.27
CA LYS A 654 20.11 22.01 37.07
C LYS A 654 20.36 21.02 38.20
N GLU A 655 21.59 20.94 38.71
CA GLU A 655 21.94 19.98 39.76
C GLU A 655 21.37 20.42 41.12
N GLU A 656 21.35 21.72 41.42
CA GLU A 656 20.67 22.29 42.59
C GLU A 656 19.18 21.93 42.63
N ASN A 657 18.49 22.01 41.48
CA ASN A 657 17.05 21.73 41.37
C ASN A 657 16.71 20.25 41.13
N ARG A 658 17.71 19.36 41.03
CA ARG A 658 17.51 17.97 40.57
C ARG A 658 16.64 17.15 41.50
N SER A 659 16.84 17.27 42.81
CA SER A 659 16.06 16.51 43.79
C SER A 659 14.59 16.93 43.74
N ALA A 660 14.31 18.24 43.75
CA ALA A 660 12.96 18.77 43.65
C ALA A 660 12.28 18.42 42.32
N LEU A 661 13.00 18.49 41.19
CA LEU A 661 12.50 18.09 39.88
C LEU A 661 12.28 16.57 39.76
N SER A 662 13.02 15.76 40.54
CA SER A 662 12.81 14.31 40.64
C SER A 662 11.52 14.00 41.37
N THR A 663 11.29 14.65 42.52
CA THR A 663 10.07 14.53 43.30
C THR A 663 8.85 15.01 42.50
N TYR A 664 8.92 16.18 41.89
CA TYR A 664 7.83 16.75 41.08
C TYR A 664 7.40 15.81 39.94
N PHE A 665 8.37 15.22 39.24
CA PHE A 665 8.08 14.24 38.20
C PHE A 665 7.42 12.97 38.76
N GLN A 666 7.90 12.43 39.88
CA GLN A 666 7.29 11.25 40.50
C GLN A 666 5.85 11.52 40.93
N ASP A 667 5.56 12.70 41.47
CA ASP A 667 4.19 13.09 41.83
C ASP A 667 3.31 13.22 40.58
N LYS A 668 3.83 13.79 39.49
CA LYS A 668 3.11 13.86 38.21
C LYS A 668 2.87 12.50 37.56
N VAL A 669 3.81 11.55 37.68
CA VAL A 669 3.61 10.16 37.22
C VAL A 669 2.54 9.45 38.06
N ARG A 670 2.42 9.74 39.37
CA ARG A 670 1.33 9.19 40.19
C ARG A 670 -0.05 9.71 39.77
N GLU A 671 -0.13 10.97 39.35
CA GLU A 671 -1.36 11.57 38.83
C GLU A 671 -1.67 11.12 37.39
N ARG A 672 -0.63 10.95 36.56
CA ARG A 672 -0.71 10.61 35.14
C ARG A 672 0.28 9.48 34.83
N TYR A 673 -0.20 8.25 35.01
CA TYR A 673 0.64 7.04 34.89
C TYR A 673 1.36 6.90 33.55
N GLN A 674 0.72 7.35 32.45
CA GLN A 674 1.28 7.30 31.08
C GLN A 674 2.25 8.45 30.75
N LEU A 675 2.53 9.36 31.69
CA LEU A 675 3.38 10.53 31.44
C LEU A 675 4.75 10.20 30.81
N PRO A 676 5.47 9.13 31.19
CA PRO A 676 6.74 8.79 30.55
C PRO A 676 6.60 8.42 29.06
N GLU A 677 5.58 7.62 28.72
CA GLU A 677 5.29 7.19 27.34
C GLU A 677 4.86 8.36 26.46
N GLU A 678 4.00 9.23 26.99
CA GLU A 678 3.56 10.45 26.31
C GLU A 678 4.74 11.41 26.06
N GLN A 679 5.63 11.60 27.05
CA GLN A 679 6.80 12.45 26.87
C GLN A 679 7.75 11.88 25.82
N PHE A 680 7.91 10.55 25.79
CA PHE A 680 8.70 9.87 24.77
C PHE A 680 8.12 10.08 23.36
N LEU A 681 6.81 9.83 23.19
CA LEU A 681 6.10 10.05 21.92
C LEU A 681 6.13 11.51 21.47
N ASN A 682 5.97 12.47 22.40
CA ASN A 682 6.06 13.89 22.08
C ASN A 682 7.44 14.26 21.51
N VAL A 683 8.53 13.76 22.11
CA VAL A 683 9.88 13.99 21.61
C VAL A 683 10.09 13.39 20.22
N ILE A 684 9.51 12.23 19.94
CA ILE A 684 9.58 11.58 18.62
C ILE A 684 8.79 12.39 17.58
N ASN A 685 7.59 12.84 17.93
CA ASN A 685 6.72 13.63 17.05
C ASN A 685 7.34 15.00 16.73
N ASP A 686 7.94 15.67 17.72
CA ASP A 686 8.68 16.93 17.56
C ASP A 686 9.96 16.78 16.70
N ALA A 687 10.38 15.55 16.45
CA ALA A 687 11.53 15.18 15.64
C ALA A 687 11.10 14.32 14.43
N SER A 688 9.91 14.60 13.87
CA SER A 688 9.35 13.89 12.71
C SER A 688 10.30 13.84 11.50
N GLU A 689 11.13 14.87 11.32
CA GLU A 689 12.01 15.06 10.16
C GLU A 689 13.45 14.51 10.30
N VAL A 690 13.84 13.90 11.43
CA VAL A 690 15.24 13.42 11.58
C VAL A 690 15.35 11.92 11.32
N ASP A 691 16.50 11.51 10.74
CA ASP A 691 16.83 10.11 10.48
C ASP A 691 17.42 9.44 11.73
N VAL A 692 18.17 10.22 12.53
CA VAL A 692 18.78 9.79 13.80
C VAL A 692 18.38 10.72 14.94
N LEU A 693 17.73 10.19 15.98
CA LEU A 693 17.29 10.95 17.15
C LEU A 693 18.01 10.46 18.41
N LEU A 694 18.76 11.35 19.07
CA LEU A 694 19.41 11.06 20.33
C LEU A 694 18.59 11.64 21.48
N ILE A 695 18.07 10.79 22.36
CA ILE A 695 17.22 11.20 23.48
C ILE A 695 18.00 11.12 24.79
N THR A 696 18.10 12.24 25.50
CA THR A 696 18.74 12.32 26.82
C THR A 696 17.72 12.59 27.93
N GLY A 697 18.14 12.41 29.19
CA GLY A 697 17.34 12.78 30.36
C GLY A 697 16.32 11.73 30.79
N MET A 698 16.45 10.50 30.28
CA MET A 698 15.66 9.33 30.69
C MET A 698 15.83 9.05 32.19
N ARG A 699 14.76 8.56 32.83
CA ARG A 699 14.73 8.21 34.27
C ARG A 699 14.42 6.74 34.53
N ASP A 700 14.00 6.02 33.51
CA ASP A 700 13.64 4.60 33.56
C ASP A 700 14.86 3.70 33.74
N GLU A 701 14.66 2.57 34.42
CA GLU A 701 15.74 1.61 34.69
C GLU A 701 16.09 0.76 33.45
N ALA A 702 15.09 0.48 32.60
CA ALA A 702 15.17 -0.38 31.41
C ALA A 702 14.51 0.28 30.19
N PRO A 703 14.99 1.46 29.73
CA PRO A 703 14.20 2.31 28.84
C PRO A 703 13.93 1.69 27.47
N VAL A 704 14.80 0.82 26.93
CA VAL A 704 14.51 0.09 25.68
C VAL A 704 13.32 -0.83 25.86
N ALA A 705 13.27 -1.61 26.95
CA ALA A 705 12.13 -2.49 27.25
C ALA A 705 10.85 -1.70 27.54
N THR A 706 10.98 -0.52 28.14
CA THR A 706 9.85 0.37 28.43
C THR A 706 9.26 0.98 27.15
N PHE A 707 10.08 1.43 26.19
CA PHE A 707 9.60 2.28 25.09
C PHE A 707 9.60 1.62 23.71
N SER A 708 10.22 0.45 23.52
CA SER A 708 10.32 -0.21 22.21
C SER A 708 8.98 -0.48 21.54
N HIS A 709 7.97 -0.87 22.32
CA HIS A 709 6.63 -1.18 21.83
C HIS A 709 5.88 0.05 21.27
N LEU A 710 6.28 1.27 21.66
CA LEU A 710 5.69 2.51 21.17
C LEU A 710 6.23 2.92 19.79
N VAL A 711 7.35 2.33 19.38
CA VAL A 711 8.01 2.60 18.10
C VAL A 711 8.41 1.29 17.40
N PRO A 712 7.44 0.41 17.08
CA PRO A 712 7.70 -0.96 16.65
C PRO A 712 8.52 -1.06 15.35
N ASP A 713 8.50 0.01 14.55
CA ASP A 713 9.16 0.09 13.26
C ASP A 713 10.48 0.88 13.31
N SER A 714 10.79 1.54 14.44
CA SER A 714 12.07 2.25 14.63
C SER A 714 13.08 1.37 15.35
N ARG A 715 14.38 1.54 15.03
CA ARG A 715 15.44 0.87 15.79
C ARG A 715 15.74 1.69 17.04
N LEU A 716 15.44 1.15 18.21
CA LEU A 716 15.69 1.76 19.51
C LEU A 716 16.92 1.13 20.17
N LEU A 717 17.95 1.92 20.42
CA LEU A 717 19.20 1.47 21.07
C LEU A 717 19.47 2.26 22.35
N GLU A 718 20.08 1.64 23.36
CA GLU A 718 20.60 2.29 24.55
C GLU A 718 22.13 2.37 24.55
N VAL A 719 22.66 3.59 24.71
CA VAL A 719 24.07 3.82 25.03
C VAL A 719 24.18 4.35 26.45
N ASN A 720 24.72 3.51 27.34
CA ASN A 720 24.98 3.89 28.72
C ASN A 720 26.35 4.56 28.86
N VAL A 721 26.34 5.87 29.14
CA VAL A 721 27.54 6.67 29.35
C VAL A 721 27.99 6.55 30.82
N LYS A 722 29.20 6.01 31.02
CA LYS A 722 29.86 5.88 32.32
C LYS A 722 31.03 6.83 32.44
N ALA A 723 31.32 7.26 33.66
CA ALA A 723 32.54 7.98 34.00
C ALA A 723 32.98 7.64 35.42
N GLY A 724 34.28 7.52 35.64
CA GLY A 724 34.91 7.27 36.92
C GLY A 724 34.53 8.31 37.98
N LYS A 725 34.57 7.89 39.25
CA LYS A 725 34.17 8.75 40.39
C LYS A 725 34.93 10.07 40.41
N CYS A 726 36.24 10.04 40.19
CA CYS A 726 37.09 11.24 40.14
C CYS A 726 36.66 12.19 39.02
N THR A 727 36.39 11.65 37.83
CA THR A 727 35.92 12.42 36.67
C THR A 727 34.55 13.06 36.94
N ARG A 728 33.62 12.30 37.53
CA ARG A 728 32.28 12.82 37.88
C ARG A 728 32.35 13.88 38.97
N TRP A 729 33.19 13.69 40.00
CA TRP A 729 33.43 14.68 41.04
C TRP A 729 34.07 15.96 40.49
N ALA A 730 35.08 15.85 39.62
CA ALA A 730 35.67 17.01 38.96
C ALA A 730 34.64 17.77 38.12
N ARG A 731 33.77 17.04 37.41
CA ARG A 731 32.67 17.63 36.62
C ARG A 731 31.53 18.20 37.48
N GLN A 732 31.43 17.84 38.77
CA GLN A 732 30.49 18.42 39.73
C GLN A 732 31.01 19.73 40.33
N ARG A 733 32.31 19.81 40.65
CA ARG A 733 32.95 20.95 41.34
C ARG A 733 33.61 21.95 40.40
N GLY A 734 32.90 22.41 39.39
CA GLY A 734 33.34 23.54 38.59
C GLY A 734 33.20 24.88 39.32
N GLN A 735 33.83 25.06 40.50
CA GLN A 735 34.44 26.30 41.07
C GLN A 735 34.63 26.23 42.61
N GLY A 736 35.90 26.18 43.05
CA GLY A 736 36.43 26.79 44.28
C GLY A 736 36.08 26.20 45.67
N SER A 737 36.95 25.32 46.20
CA SER A 737 37.70 25.50 47.48
C SER A 737 38.37 24.18 47.89
N ASP A 738 39.66 24.26 48.21
CA ASP A 738 40.42 23.18 48.85
C ASP A 738 39.88 22.97 50.27
N ASP A 739 39.40 21.76 50.55
CA ASP A 739 39.49 21.18 51.88
C ASP A 739 39.47 19.64 51.77
N LYS A 740 40.49 19.03 52.39
CA LYS A 740 40.57 17.59 52.65
C LYS A 740 39.59 17.24 53.77
N VAL A 741 38.97 16.06 53.70
CA VAL A 741 39.00 14.99 54.72
C VAL A 741 38.09 13.83 54.33
N ASP A 742 38.56 12.65 54.71
CA ASP A 742 38.00 11.31 54.64
C ASP A 742 36.49 11.17 54.90
N GLY A 743 35.91 10.20 54.19
CA GLY A 743 34.55 9.73 54.40
C GLY A 743 34.23 8.56 53.50
N ALA A 744 34.73 7.38 53.86
CA ALA A 744 34.27 6.12 53.31
C ALA A 744 32.78 5.93 53.67
N VAL A 745 31.89 6.41 52.81
CA VAL A 745 30.49 5.98 52.80
C VAL A 745 30.39 4.81 51.83
N ASN A 746 30.44 3.61 52.41
CA ASN A 746 29.88 2.42 51.81
C ASN A 746 28.41 2.67 51.49
N THR A 747 28.08 2.81 50.21
CA THR A 747 26.75 2.44 49.70
C THR A 747 26.96 1.24 48.79
N THR A 748 26.83 0.08 49.43
CA THR A 748 26.26 -1.11 48.83
C THR A 748 25.05 -0.73 47.97
N ASP A 749 25.19 -0.78 46.65
CA ASP A 749 24.13 -1.32 45.80
C ASP A 749 24.77 -1.81 44.50
N GLY A 750 25.59 -2.87 44.64
CA GLY A 750 25.81 -3.84 43.58
C GLY A 750 24.61 -4.77 43.49
N ARG A 751 23.40 -4.21 43.38
CA ARG A 751 22.30 -4.96 42.79
C ARG A 751 22.66 -5.09 41.33
N ASP A 752 22.90 -6.33 40.89
CA ASP A 752 22.86 -6.72 39.50
C ASP A 752 21.65 -6.04 38.85
N ARG A 753 21.87 -4.95 38.12
CA ARG A 753 20.88 -4.46 37.16
C ARG A 753 20.71 -5.61 36.18
N LYS A 754 19.53 -6.24 36.22
CA LYS A 754 19.16 -7.28 35.25
C LYS A 754 19.12 -6.73 33.82
N ASP A 755 19.11 -5.41 33.65
CA ASP A 755 19.10 -4.75 32.35
C ASP A 755 20.51 -4.48 31.83
N ARG A 756 20.79 -4.99 30.63
CA ARG A 756 22.04 -4.77 29.89
C ARG A 756 21.77 -3.75 28.76
N PRO A 757 22.38 -2.56 28.81
CA PRO A 757 22.28 -1.61 27.69
C PRO A 757 22.97 -2.20 26.45
N ASP A 758 22.53 -1.79 25.25
CA ASP A 758 23.11 -2.29 24.00
C ASP A 758 24.59 -1.91 23.88
N PHE A 759 24.96 -0.70 24.35
CA PHE A 759 26.34 -0.27 24.45
C PHE A 759 26.69 0.43 25.76
N ILE A 760 27.96 0.33 26.15
CA ILE A 760 28.55 1.08 27.27
C ILE A 760 29.69 1.94 26.74
N PHE A 761 29.60 3.25 26.94
CA PHE A 761 30.66 4.19 26.60
C PHE A 761 31.32 4.77 27.85
N ASN A 762 32.63 4.59 28.00
CA ASN A 762 33.40 5.13 29.12
C ASN A 762 33.96 6.52 28.78
N ASN A 763 33.36 7.57 29.32
CA ASN A 763 33.68 8.97 29.09
C ASN A 763 34.65 9.53 30.15
N ASP A 764 35.80 8.87 30.32
CA ASP A 764 36.86 9.28 31.27
C ASP A 764 38.02 10.06 30.63
N THR A 765 38.13 10.00 29.31
CA THR A 765 39.14 10.77 28.56
C THR A 765 38.70 12.23 28.41
N THR A 766 39.68 13.12 28.31
CA THR A 766 39.45 14.54 27.97
C THR A 766 39.38 14.68 26.44
N GLY A 767 38.61 15.65 25.95
CA GLY A 767 38.37 15.87 24.51
C GLY A 767 37.16 15.10 23.94
N SER A 768 36.92 15.24 22.64
CA SER A 768 35.81 14.59 21.91
C SER A 768 36.20 13.30 21.19
N GLU A 769 37.49 13.08 20.93
CA GLU A 769 38.03 12.00 20.07
C GLU A 769 37.52 10.60 20.45
N ALA A 770 37.41 10.29 21.75
CA ALA A 770 36.93 8.99 22.20
C ALA A 770 35.44 8.77 21.90
N ALA A 771 34.63 9.82 22.04
CA ALA A 771 33.21 9.78 21.71
C ALA A 771 33.00 9.73 20.19
N GLU A 772 33.83 10.45 19.42
CA GLU A 772 33.82 10.40 17.95
C GLU A 772 34.15 8.99 17.45
N ARG A 773 35.28 8.41 17.88
CA ARG A 773 35.65 7.04 17.50
C ARG A 773 34.61 6.02 17.90
N PHE A 774 34.00 6.17 19.08
CA PHE A 774 32.92 5.28 19.52
C PHE A 774 31.73 5.35 18.55
N CYS A 775 31.31 6.55 18.15
CA CYS A 775 30.24 6.72 17.17
C CYS A 775 30.60 6.09 15.83
N GLU A 776 31.80 6.34 15.31
CA GLU A 776 32.26 5.79 14.03
C GLU A 776 32.29 4.26 14.01
N HIS A 777 32.72 3.63 15.10
CA HIS A 777 32.91 2.17 15.15
C HIS A 777 31.66 1.40 15.55
N TYR A 778 30.79 1.98 16.39
CA TYR A 778 29.68 1.25 16.99
C TYR A 778 28.30 1.77 16.59
N LEU A 779 28.14 3.07 16.30
CA LEU A 779 26.83 3.66 16.00
C LEU A 779 26.62 3.89 14.50
N LEU A 780 27.65 4.35 13.79
CA LEU A 780 27.60 4.61 12.35
C LEU A 780 27.34 3.35 11.49
N PRO A 781 27.78 2.13 11.85
CA PRO A 781 27.44 0.92 11.10
C PRO A 781 25.93 0.66 11.01
N TYR A 782 25.12 1.13 11.98
CA TYR A 782 23.66 0.96 11.98
C TYR A 782 22.93 1.73 10.88
N VAL A 783 23.61 2.72 10.27
CA VAL A 783 23.11 3.45 9.10
C VAL A 783 23.81 3.03 7.80
N HIS A 784 24.65 1.98 7.84
CA HIS A 784 25.37 1.44 6.68
C HIS A 784 24.51 0.47 5.86
N GLU A 785 24.62 0.51 4.53
CA GLU A 785 23.74 -0.23 3.61
C GLU A 785 23.85 -1.75 3.74
N ASP A 786 25.07 -2.26 3.96
CA ASP A 786 25.28 -3.70 4.10
C ASP A 786 24.64 -4.27 5.38
N LEU A 787 24.63 -3.49 6.48
CA LEU A 787 24.01 -3.90 7.73
C LEU A 787 22.48 -3.79 7.66
N GLN A 788 21.96 -2.76 6.99
CA GLN A 788 20.51 -2.67 6.68
C GLN A 788 20.07 -3.85 5.82
N ARG A 789 20.85 -4.21 4.80
CA ARG A 789 20.57 -5.37 3.94
C ARG A 789 20.58 -6.69 4.71
N LEU A 790 21.47 -6.85 5.69
CA LEU A 790 21.49 -8.02 6.57
C LEU A 790 20.33 -8.02 7.58
N ALA A 791 19.98 -6.87 8.15
CA ALA A 791 18.84 -6.74 9.05
C ALA A 791 17.51 -7.05 8.33
N ASP A 792 17.36 -6.63 7.08
CA ASP A 792 16.21 -6.95 6.23
C ASP A 792 16.08 -8.47 5.93
N MET A 793 17.14 -9.25 6.15
CA MET A 793 17.12 -10.71 6.01
C MET A 793 16.64 -11.43 7.29
N VAL A 794 16.57 -10.74 8.43
CA VAL A 794 16.15 -11.29 9.72
C VAL A 794 14.72 -10.87 10.02
N ARG A 795 13.84 -11.83 10.34
CA ARG A 795 12.46 -11.51 10.72
C ARG A 795 12.44 -10.81 12.08
N LEU A 796 11.81 -9.63 12.12
CA LEU A 796 11.47 -8.96 13.38
C LEU A 796 10.54 -9.85 14.21
N VAL A 797 10.83 -9.95 15.50
CA VAL A 797 9.93 -10.57 16.48
C VAL A 797 9.10 -9.45 17.11
N PRO A 798 7.79 -9.39 16.88
CA PRO A 798 6.94 -8.37 17.49
C PRO A 798 7.03 -8.43 19.02
N ASN A 799 6.98 -7.28 19.69
CA ASN A 799 6.94 -7.16 21.15
C ASN A 799 8.20 -7.68 21.87
N PHE A 800 9.38 -7.47 21.28
CA PHE A 800 10.67 -7.88 21.82
C PHE A 800 11.66 -6.69 21.84
N PRO A 801 12.50 -6.53 22.90
CA PRO A 801 12.59 -7.32 24.13
C PRO A 801 11.49 -7.01 25.16
N ARG A 802 11.23 -7.93 26.11
CA ARG A 802 10.32 -7.75 27.26
C ARG A 802 10.98 -8.22 28.57
N LEU A 803 10.55 -7.65 29.69
CA LEU A 803 11.03 -8.01 31.04
C LEU A 803 10.96 -9.54 31.29
N GLY A 804 12.08 -10.14 31.69
CA GLY A 804 12.16 -11.56 32.08
C GLY A 804 12.74 -12.52 31.03
N ILE A 805 13.22 -12.04 29.88
CA ILE A 805 13.94 -12.86 28.89
C ILE A 805 15.45 -12.58 28.97
N ASP A 806 16.25 -13.59 29.34
CA ASP A 806 17.72 -13.53 29.29
C ASP A 806 18.24 -14.01 27.92
N PHE A 807 19.06 -13.20 27.26
CA PHE A 807 19.70 -13.55 26.00
C PHE A 807 21.04 -14.26 26.24
N ARG A 808 21.33 -15.32 25.48
CA ARG A 808 22.69 -15.84 25.29
C ARG A 808 23.11 -15.53 23.86
N ASP A 809 24.10 -14.67 23.71
CA ASP A 809 24.74 -14.36 22.44
C ASP A 809 25.39 -15.63 21.88
N VAL A 810 24.95 -16.08 20.70
CA VAL A 810 25.47 -17.30 20.06
C VAL A 810 26.58 -16.96 19.06
N LEU A 811 26.74 -15.70 18.61
CA LEU A 811 27.63 -15.40 17.47
C LEU A 811 28.44 -14.10 17.53
N GLY A 812 28.27 -13.21 18.51
CA GLY A 812 29.13 -12.04 18.65
C GLY A 812 29.09 -11.07 17.46
N ILE A 813 28.01 -11.10 16.68
CA ILE A 813 27.72 -10.14 15.61
C ILE A 813 26.59 -9.27 16.15
N ALA A 814 26.90 -7.98 16.35
CA ALA A 814 26.03 -7.00 16.98
C ALA A 814 24.61 -6.98 16.38
N GLN A 815 23.61 -6.76 17.26
CA GLN A 815 22.16 -6.67 16.99
C GLN A 815 21.79 -5.96 15.69
#